data_AF-A0A1Y4VYW5-F1
#
_entry.id   AF-A0A1Y4VYW5-F1
#
_cell.length_a   1.000
_cell.length_b   1.000
_cell.length_c   1.000
_cell.angle_alpha   90.00
_cell.angle_beta   90.00
_cell.angle_gamma   90.00
#
_symmetry.space_group_name_H-M   'P 1'
#
loop_
_entity.id
_entity.type
_entity.pdbx_description
1 polymer ?
#
loop_
_entity_poly.entity_id
_entity_poly.type
_entity_poly.pdbx_seq_one_letter_code
_entity_poly.pdbx_strand_id
1 'polypeptide(L)'
;MKRLKFLETKRTPHYSLRKLNVGVASVLLGVTIFGINFTDHSVKAATIESVENSNSSANSNSQQTKGINSIGAVKVPDSQNDANKAIDAALNKKNSEINGATNIDQTTKDKLNQAATDAADKAKEAITKATTNNDVATEQTNTQKATSATGKVQQSSANNNATANNSTEAATTLQSAPKTQGSADTDIKSSTARSAATNLVTISGTDRNAAAKLATMNLLRMNLTQTTGISDKVNEKSINDQPAKENQSLANKTKLTSSDNYSSNIYKGKDGNYYKIVTINGQDYVYHAADIQANGTDLVGNLKGTAEDNKNNINISKEDLGNGKTRWTVVFFPNKGLQNVGYDVSGLISAKFGIALTKDYQIVGNVNMEVISDPTKSFRYYTFEKDSTSATEDTLQNPTDEVDFSFNPKTDVDKNTGLINSKTMPAYNNKYLQGPYYFTTTTDTGKKNLWQTYFKKWGLFSKVSNNAHDGKPYVGNDHELHFNDFKIASKTGVDGAKYGDLIIDDKQGGVKGVFSSDNFNQAMEFKSQGKTGKGYPQYSSYVISFTTQHTDSHEVDLIKSPKGQQFSGISANIYSNQDGYYNMYSSLYGEQRALNAKGDPLEAENIIPNWNDAKAANKAIDDALVNKKGEINTATNIDQATKDNLIKGATDAAGAAKNAISQATTADAIKKAQGDGVSNINKVKVPSLEAAKQAANQVVEEAAGKQKDLINKSNNLSDSEKKDLNNQVEAATQTAKGAIAAATTNDGAAKAGQDGSSNINKVKVPSLEAAKQAANQVVEEAAGKQKDLINKSNNLSDSEKKDLNNQVEAATQTAKGAIAAATT
;
A
#
# COMPACT_ATOMS: atom_id res chain seq x y z
N MET A 1 45.05 -3.74 -56.97
CA MET A 1 44.16 -4.66 -57.72
C MET A 1 42.92 -4.90 -56.86
N LYS A 2 41.67 -5.04 -57.34
CA LYS A 2 41.08 -4.85 -58.69
C LYS A 2 39.88 -3.88 -58.56
N ARG A 3 39.60 -3.08 -59.61
CA ARG A 3 38.27 -2.45 -59.82
C ARG A 3 37.34 -3.46 -60.52
N LEU A 4 36.04 -3.44 -60.19
CA LEU A 4 34.91 -3.75 -61.09
C LEU A 4 33.66 -3.09 -60.49
N LYS A 5 33.20 -1.98 -61.09
CA LYS A 5 32.00 -1.90 -61.94
C LYS A 5 30.70 -2.27 -61.20
N PHE A 6 30.08 -1.25 -60.60
CA PHE A 6 28.62 -1.22 -60.43
C PHE A 6 27.98 -0.94 -61.81
N LEU A 7 26.86 -1.58 -62.13
CA LEU A 7 26.04 -1.26 -63.31
C LEU A 7 24.88 -0.35 -62.90
N GLU A 8 24.42 0.48 -63.83
CA GLU A 8 23.24 1.33 -63.64
C GLU A 8 21.94 0.55 -63.88
N THR A 9 20.99 0.64 -62.95
CA THR A 9 19.58 0.33 -63.21
C THR A 9 18.69 1.43 -62.65
N LYS A 10 17.75 1.88 -63.49
CA LYS A 10 16.83 3.03 -63.35
C LYS A 10 16.34 3.33 -61.92
N ARG A 11 16.30 4.62 -61.57
CA ARG A 11 15.64 5.13 -60.35
C ARG A 11 14.11 5.15 -60.51
N THR A 12 13.39 4.55 -59.57
CA THR A 12 11.96 4.80 -59.33
C THR A 12 11.68 4.76 -57.81
N PRO A 13 11.30 5.88 -57.16
CA PRO A 13 11.10 5.91 -55.72
C PRO A 13 9.70 5.39 -55.31
N HIS A 14 9.58 4.08 -55.11
CA HIS A 14 8.37 3.50 -54.50
C HIS A 14 8.38 3.65 -52.98
N TYR A 15 7.77 4.72 -52.47
CA TYR A 15 7.48 4.84 -51.04
C TYR A 15 6.32 3.91 -50.64
N SER A 16 6.62 2.89 -49.85
CA SER A 16 5.62 1.96 -49.30
C SER A 16 4.83 2.61 -48.15
N LEU A 17 3.73 3.29 -48.49
CA LEU A 17 2.80 3.82 -47.49
C LEU A 17 2.11 2.69 -46.71
N ARG A 18 2.08 2.86 -45.39
CA ARG A 18 1.46 1.91 -44.45
C ARG A 18 -0.06 2.04 -44.57
N LYS A 19 -0.78 0.95 -44.86
CA LYS A 19 -2.25 0.96 -44.96
C LYS A 19 -2.87 1.35 -43.62
N LEU A 20 -3.41 2.56 -43.50
CA LEU A 20 -4.48 2.84 -42.54
C LEU A 20 -5.80 2.39 -43.18
N ASN A 21 -6.44 1.38 -42.60
CA ASN A 21 -7.85 1.14 -42.85
C ASN A 21 -8.65 2.16 -42.03
N VAL A 22 -9.14 3.22 -42.68
CA VAL A 22 -10.21 4.07 -42.14
C VAL A 22 -11.45 3.79 -42.98
N GLY A 23 -12.45 3.14 -42.37
CA GLY A 23 -13.68 2.77 -43.06
C GLY A 23 -14.47 4.01 -43.47
N VAL A 24 -14.87 4.08 -44.75
CA VAL A 24 -15.63 5.22 -45.28
C VAL A 24 -17.10 5.07 -44.89
N ALA A 25 -17.59 5.99 -44.05
CA ALA A 25 -19.01 6.19 -43.76
C ALA A 25 -19.42 7.58 -44.27
N SER A 26 -19.70 7.69 -45.57
CA SER A 26 -20.08 8.95 -46.20
C SER A 26 -21.47 9.40 -45.73
N VAL A 27 -21.54 10.46 -44.92
CA VAL A 27 -22.78 11.22 -44.74
C VAL A 27 -23.02 12.04 -46.01
N LEU A 28 -23.54 11.37 -47.04
CA LEU A 28 -23.79 11.96 -48.35
C LEU A 28 -25.09 12.79 -48.30
N LEU A 29 -25.02 13.97 -47.69
CA LEU A 29 -26.14 14.91 -47.60
C LEU A 29 -26.40 15.63 -48.95
N GLY A 30 -26.66 14.83 -49.99
CA GLY A 30 -26.82 15.27 -51.38
C GLY A 30 -28.26 15.14 -51.87
N VAL A 31 -29.13 16.06 -51.48
CA VAL A 31 -30.43 16.23 -52.15
C VAL A 31 -30.20 17.09 -53.39
N THR A 32 -29.85 16.43 -54.50
CA THR A 32 -29.71 17.08 -55.81
C THR A 32 -31.09 17.49 -56.33
N ILE A 33 -31.45 18.77 -56.18
CA ILE A 33 -32.65 19.34 -56.80
C ILE A 33 -32.35 19.58 -58.29
N PHE A 34 -32.51 18.55 -59.12
CA PHE A 34 -32.67 18.69 -60.57
C PHE A 34 -33.56 17.56 -61.10
N GLY A 35 -34.58 17.94 -61.88
CA GLY A 35 -35.68 17.13 -62.42
C GLY A 35 -35.62 15.61 -62.34
N ILE A 36 -36.46 15.02 -61.48
CA ILE A 36 -37.00 13.68 -61.72
C ILE A 36 -38.41 13.83 -62.30
N ASN A 37 -38.52 13.36 -63.54
CA ASN A 37 -39.73 13.36 -64.34
C ASN A 37 -40.62 12.17 -63.91
N PHE A 38 -41.81 12.43 -63.33
CA PHE A 38 -42.83 11.39 -63.18
C PHE A 38 -43.77 11.44 -64.38
N THR A 39 -43.60 10.47 -65.28
CA THR A 39 -44.37 10.35 -66.51
C THR A 39 -45.82 9.98 -66.23
N ASP A 40 -46.71 10.90 -66.61
CA ASP A 40 -48.03 10.66 -67.19
C ASP A 40 -48.75 9.36 -66.77
N HIS A 41 -49.55 9.46 -65.70
CA HIS A 41 -50.77 8.66 -65.57
C HIS A 41 -51.83 9.48 -64.83
N SER A 42 -52.91 9.82 -65.53
CA SER A 42 -53.97 10.67 -64.99
C SER A 42 -54.86 9.93 -63.99
N VAL A 43 -55.01 10.50 -62.79
CA VAL A 43 -56.08 10.16 -61.84
C VAL A 43 -56.90 11.43 -61.60
N LYS A 44 -58.18 11.37 -61.96
CA LYS A 44 -59.13 12.47 -61.76
C LYS A 44 -59.29 12.75 -60.27
N ALA A 45 -59.42 14.02 -59.89
CA ALA A 45 -59.96 14.37 -58.59
C ALA A 45 -61.37 13.76 -58.45
N ALA A 46 -61.57 12.95 -57.41
CA ALA A 46 -62.84 12.35 -57.05
C ALA A 46 -63.22 12.80 -55.63
N THR A 47 -64.49 13.15 -55.44
CA THR A 47 -65.02 13.70 -54.19
C THR A 47 -65.39 12.62 -53.17
N ILE A 48 -65.15 12.94 -51.89
CA ILE A 48 -65.84 12.49 -50.66
C ILE A 48 -66.19 11.00 -50.56
N GLU A 49 -65.59 10.29 -49.58
CA GLU A 49 -66.34 9.59 -48.52
C GLU A 49 -65.41 8.99 -47.43
N SER A 50 -65.99 8.60 -46.30
CA SER A 50 -65.29 8.09 -45.11
C SER A 50 -65.71 6.66 -44.77
N VAL A 51 -64.76 5.73 -44.72
CA VAL A 51 -64.93 4.38 -44.12
C VAL A 51 -63.68 4.02 -43.31
N GLU A 52 -63.86 3.23 -42.24
CA GLU A 52 -62.87 2.96 -41.22
C GLU A 52 -61.85 1.85 -41.55
N ASN A 53 -60.71 1.93 -40.83
CA ASN A 53 -59.98 0.81 -40.23
C ASN A 53 -59.49 -0.36 -41.13
N SER A 54 -58.19 -0.35 -41.44
CA SER A 54 -57.33 -1.50 -41.15
C SER A 54 -55.85 -1.14 -40.98
N ASN A 55 -55.22 -1.83 -40.02
CA ASN A 55 -53.92 -1.57 -39.42
C ASN A 55 -52.71 -1.77 -40.36
N SER A 56 -51.89 -0.73 -40.59
CA SER A 56 -50.42 -0.88 -40.81
C SER A 56 -49.63 0.42 -40.59
N SER A 57 -48.56 0.32 -39.79
CA SER A 57 -47.43 1.27 -39.59
C SER A 57 -47.50 2.65 -40.26
N ALA A 58 -47.96 3.67 -39.51
CA ALA A 58 -47.83 5.07 -39.88
C ALA A 58 -46.40 5.61 -39.65
N ASN A 59 -45.45 5.14 -40.48
CA ASN A 59 -44.03 5.50 -40.44
C ASN A 59 -43.82 7.02 -40.27
N SER A 60 -43.01 7.44 -39.30
CA SER A 60 -42.67 8.85 -39.06
C SER A 60 -42.10 9.56 -40.31
N ASN A 61 -41.29 8.89 -41.14
CA ASN A 61 -40.84 9.44 -42.42
C ASN A 61 -42.01 9.63 -43.41
N SER A 62 -43.05 8.78 -43.38
CA SER A 62 -44.25 8.96 -44.21
C SER A 62 -45.06 10.17 -43.77
N GLN A 63 -45.21 10.42 -42.47
CA GLN A 63 -45.90 11.61 -41.96
C GLN A 63 -45.10 12.90 -42.23
N GLN A 64 -43.77 12.85 -42.11
CA GLN A 64 -42.87 13.91 -42.55
C GLN A 64 -43.02 14.20 -44.05
N THR A 65 -42.97 13.19 -44.92
CA THR A 65 -43.16 13.37 -46.38
C THR A 65 -44.54 13.92 -46.71
N LYS A 66 -45.61 13.41 -46.08
CA LYS A 66 -46.98 13.96 -46.24
C LYS A 66 -47.03 15.43 -45.83
N GLY A 67 -46.47 15.79 -44.67
CA GLY A 67 -46.41 17.17 -44.18
C GLY A 67 -45.67 18.11 -45.13
N ILE A 68 -44.50 17.72 -45.62
CA ILE A 68 -43.73 18.48 -46.61
C ILE A 68 -44.53 18.65 -47.91
N ASN A 69 -45.20 17.60 -48.39
CA ASN A 69 -46.05 17.68 -49.58
C ASN A 69 -47.26 18.61 -49.37
N SER A 70 -47.90 18.58 -48.19
CA SER A 70 -48.99 19.50 -47.83
C SER A 70 -48.54 20.96 -47.72
N ILE A 71 -47.31 21.22 -47.25
CA ILE A 71 -46.70 22.56 -47.25
C ILE A 71 -46.44 23.04 -48.68
N GLY A 72 -45.87 22.17 -49.54
CA GLY A 72 -45.60 22.48 -50.95
C GLY A 72 -46.86 22.66 -51.81
N ALA A 73 -48.01 22.15 -51.37
CA ALA A 73 -49.29 22.29 -52.06
C ALA A 73 -49.96 23.66 -51.88
N VAL A 74 -49.45 24.55 -51.02
CA VAL A 74 -49.99 25.90 -50.84
C VAL A 74 -49.70 26.75 -52.08
N LYS A 75 -50.73 26.99 -52.90
CA LYS A 75 -50.67 27.64 -54.22
C LYS A 75 -50.18 29.08 -54.15
N VAL A 76 -49.32 29.50 -55.09
CA VAL A 76 -48.82 30.89 -55.20
C VAL A 76 -49.23 31.51 -56.55
N PRO A 77 -50.23 32.42 -56.57
CA PRO A 77 -50.76 33.04 -57.80
C PRO A 77 -49.75 33.70 -58.75
N ASP A 78 -48.62 34.22 -58.25
CA ASP A 78 -47.60 34.88 -59.10
C ASP A 78 -47.09 34.00 -60.24
N SER A 79 -47.03 32.69 -60.02
CA SER A 79 -46.65 31.73 -61.07
C SER A 79 -47.52 31.88 -62.34
N GLN A 80 -48.84 32.04 -62.18
CA GLN A 80 -49.77 32.19 -63.30
C GLN A 80 -49.67 33.57 -63.96
N ASN A 81 -49.54 34.64 -63.15
CA ASN A 81 -49.47 36.01 -63.67
C ASN A 81 -48.15 36.32 -64.38
N ASP A 82 -47.01 35.89 -63.84
CA ASP A 82 -45.71 36.15 -64.47
C ASP A 82 -45.49 35.24 -65.71
N ALA A 83 -46.08 34.04 -65.73
CA ALA A 83 -46.15 33.24 -66.95
C ALA A 83 -47.02 33.90 -68.04
N ASN A 84 -48.18 34.47 -67.69
CA ASN A 84 -49.01 35.23 -68.62
C ASN A 84 -48.27 36.48 -69.17
N LYS A 85 -47.60 37.27 -68.31
CA LYS A 85 -46.75 38.40 -68.76
C LYS A 85 -45.63 37.96 -69.71
N ALA A 86 -45.00 36.81 -69.44
CA ALA A 86 -43.97 36.26 -70.33
C ALA A 86 -44.53 35.88 -71.70
N ILE A 87 -45.77 35.40 -71.76
CA ILE A 87 -46.49 35.13 -73.02
C ILE A 87 -46.82 36.43 -73.75
N ASP A 88 -47.32 37.46 -73.07
CA ASP A 88 -47.60 38.75 -73.71
C ASP A 88 -46.32 39.43 -74.19
N ALA A 89 -45.20 39.33 -73.47
CA ALA A 89 -43.90 39.80 -73.93
C ALA A 89 -43.42 39.03 -75.19
N ALA A 90 -43.60 37.70 -75.22
CA ALA A 90 -43.27 36.86 -76.38
C ALA A 90 -44.17 37.16 -77.60
N LEU A 91 -45.47 37.35 -77.39
CA LEU A 91 -46.44 37.71 -78.42
C LEU A 91 -46.13 39.08 -79.02
N ASN A 92 -45.94 40.10 -78.18
CA ASN A 92 -45.62 41.46 -78.63
C ASN A 92 -44.30 41.49 -79.41
N LYS A 93 -43.28 40.75 -78.94
CA LYS A 93 -42.05 40.55 -79.71
C LYS A 93 -42.33 39.88 -81.06
N LYS A 94 -43.12 38.80 -81.10
CA LYS A 94 -43.36 38.04 -82.33
C LYS A 94 -44.18 38.81 -83.37
N ASN A 95 -45.20 39.55 -82.94
CA ASN A 95 -45.97 40.44 -83.79
C ASN A 95 -45.09 41.60 -84.32
N SER A 96 -44.11 42.06 -83.53
CA SER A 96 -43.10 43.04 -83.99
C SER A 96 -42.16 42.45 -85.06
N GLU A 97 -41.68 41.21 -84.88
CA GLU A 97 -40.88 40.49 -85.89
C GLU A 97 -41.66 40.29 -87.21
N ILE A 98 -42.94 39.90 -87.13
CA ILE A 98 -43.81 39.68 -88.30
C ILE A 98 -44.10 41.01 -89.03
N ASN A 99 -44.47 42.06 -88.29
CA ASN A 99 -44.77 43.37 -88.87
C ASN A 99 -43.54 44.03 -89.51
N GLY A 100 -42.34 43.85 -88.91
CA GLY A 100 -41.08 44.36 -89.43
C GLY A 100 -40.55 43.65 -90.68
N ALA A 101 -41.04 42.45 -91.01
CA ALA A 101 -40.56 41.68 -92.16
C ALA A 101 -40.91 42.36 -93.50
N THR A 102 -39.92 42.77 -94.29
CA THR A 102 -40.11 43.49 -95.57
C THR A 102 -40.33 42.57 -96.77
N ASN A 103 -40.20 41.26 -96.59
CA ASN A 103 -40.22 40.23 -97.63
C ASN A 103 -41.53 39.40 -97.68
N ILE A 104 -42.56 39.80 -96.95
CA ILE A 104 -43.90 39.18 -96.96
C ILE A 104 -44.99 40.25 -97.07
N ASP A 105 -46.07 39.95 -97.78
CA ASP A 105 -47.21 40.87 -97.94
C ASP A 105 -48.02 41.04 -96.65
N GLN A 106 -48.81 42.12 -96.60
CA GLN A 106 -49.58 42.46 -95.39
C GLN A 106 -50.62 41.39 -95.04
N THR A 107 -51.30 40.80 -96.03
CA THR A 107 -52.29 39.73 -95.81
C THR A 107 -51.67 38.48 -95.19
N THR A 108 -50.39 38.21 -95.47
CA THR A 108 -49.60 37.15 -94.85
C THR A 108 -49.17 37.53 -93.43
N LYS A 109 -48.77 38.79 -93.19
CA LYS A 109 -48.49 39.31 -91.84
C LYS A 109 -49.71 39.21 -90.93
N ASP A 110 -50.87 39.65 -91.40
CA ASP A 110 -52.12 39.67 -90.63
C ASP A 110 -52.50 38.24 -90.18
N LYS A 111 -52.38 37.26 -91.09
CA LYS A 111 -52.60 35.83 -90.78
C LYS A 111 -51.58 35.28 -89.78
N LEU A 112 -50.31 35.66 -89.88
CA LEU A 112 -49.26 35.22 -88.95
C LEU A 112 -49.43 35.86 -87.55
N ASN A 113 -49.79 37.14 -87.49
CA ASN A 113 -50.12 37.85 -86.25
C ASN A 113 -51.34 37.23 -85.56
N GLN A 114 -52.40 36.91 -86.33
CA GLN A 114 -53.57 36.22 -85.79
C GLN A 114 -53.20 34.83 -85.26
N ALA A 115 -52.45 34.02 -86.02
CA ALA A 115 -52.01 32.70 -85.58
C ALA A 115 -51.08 32.74 -84.34
N ALA A 116 -50.28 33.79 -84.18
CA ALA A 116 -49.50 34.03 -82.96
C ALA A 116 -50.38 34.40 -81.77
N THR A 117 -51.41 35.22 -81.99
CA THR A 117 -52.38 35.66 -80.97
C THR A 117 -53.26 34.48 -80.50
N ASP A 118 -53.83 33.72 -81.42
CA ASP A 118 -54.62 32.50 -81.16
C ASP A 118 -53.83 31.46 -80.34
N ALA A 119 -52.51 31.38 -80.54
CA ALA A 119 -51.62 30.48 -79.80
C ALA A 119 -51.30 31.02 -78.39
N ALA A 120 -51.07 32.33 -78.27
CA ALA A 120 -50.81 32.99 -76.98
C ALA A 120 -52.04 32.95 -76.06
N ASP A 121 -53.24 33.17 -76.59
CA ASP A 121 -54.45 33.21 -75.78
C ASP A 121 -54.87 31.80 -75.31
N LYS A 122 -54.69 30.76 -76.13
CA LYS A 122 -54.82 29.35 -75.69
C LYS A 122 -53.85 28.99 -74.57
N ALA A 123 -52.63 29.51 -74.62
CA ALA A 123 -51.63 29.28 -73.58
C ALA A 123 -51.99 29.96 -72.26
N LYS A 124 -52.46 31.23 -72.29
CA LYS A 124 -53.02 31.91 -71.11
C LYS A 124 -54.21 31.15 -70.53
N GLU A 125 -55.08 30.61 -71.38
CA GLU A 125 -56.25 29.84 -70.95
C GLU A 125 -55.85 28.52 -70.27
N ALA A 126 -54.80 27.85 -70.74
CA ALA A 126 -54.23 26.66 -70.11
C ALA A 126 -53.57 26.99 -68.76
N ILE A 127 -52.73 28.02 -68.70
CA ILE A 127 -52.09 28.49 -67.45
C ILE A 127 -53.13 28.91 -66.42
N THR A 128 -54.23 29.54 -66.84
CA THR A 128 -55.34 29.93 -65.94
C THR A 128 -56.01 28.71 -65.28
N LYS A 129 -56.08 27.57 -65.99
CA LYS A 129 -56.67 26.30 -65.52
C LYS A 129 -55.73 25.46 -64.63
N ALA A 130 -54.45 25.84 -64.51
CA ALA A 130 -53.47 25.15 -63.68
C ALA A 130 -53.79 25.21 -62.18
N THR A 131 -53.73 24.08 -61.49
CA THR A 131 -54.12 23.94 -60.08
C THR A 131 -52.93 24.01 -59.12
N THR A 132 -51.73 23.59 -59.52
CA THR A 132 -50.48 23.67 -58.75
C THR A 132 -49.42 24.51 -59.45
N ASN A 133 -48.42 24.98 -58.69
CA ASN A 133 -47.27 25.71 -59.25
C ASN A 133 -46.44 24.85 -60.25
N ASN A 134 -46.53 23.51 -60.16
CA ASN A 134 -45.81 22.57 -61.04
C ASN A 134 -46.50 22.43 -62.41
N ASP A 135 -47.83 22.49 -62.44
CA ASP A 135 -48.61 22.50 -63.69
C ASP A 135 -48.33 23.78 -64.49
N VAL A 136 -48.21 24.92 -63.79
CA VAL A 136 -47.87 26.22 -64.41
C VAL A 136 -46.50 26.18 -65.09
N ALA A 137 -45.47 25.64 -64.42
CA ALA A 137 -44.13 25.48 -65.00
C ALA A 137 -44.13 24.55 -66.23
N THR A 138 -45.01 23.55 -66.24
CA THR A 138 -45.19 22.62 -67.35
C THR A 138 -45.82 23.32 -68.56
N GLU A 139 -46.92 24.05 -68.38
CA GLU A 139 -47.59 24.74 -69.49
C GLU A 139 -46.80 25.93 -70.04
N GLN A 140 -46.04 26.63 -69.19
CA GLN A 140 -45.11 27.67 -69.65
C GLN A 140 -44.02 27.09 -70.57
N THR A 141 -43.58 25.85 -70.31
CA THR A 141 -42.60 25.13 -71.14
C THR A 141 -43.21 24.63 -72.46
N ASN A 142 -44.45 24.12 -72.43
CA ASN A 142 -45.19 23.73 -73.63
C ASN A 142 -45.44 24.92 -74.57
N THR A 143 -45.77 26.07 -73.99
CA THR A 143 -46.07 27.30 -74.74
C THR A 143 -44.89 27.80 -75.57
N GLN A 144 -43.67 27.78 -75.03
CA GLN A 144 -42.46 28.23 -75.75
C GLN A 144 -42.15 27.37 -77.00
N LYS A 145 -42.56 26.10 -77.02
CA LYS A 145 -42.50 25.24 -78.21
C LYS A 145 -43.57 25.59 -79.26
N ALA A 146 -44.72 26.12 -78.84
CA ALA A 146 -45.82 26.47 -79.76
C ALA A 146 -45.53 27.77 -80.52
N THR A 147 -45.15 28.85 -79.84
CA THR A 147 -44.86 30.16 -80.50
C THR A 147 -43.60 30.14 -81.39
N SER A 148 -42.74 29.12 -81.25
CA SER A 148 -41.57 28.91 -82.12
C SER A 148 -41.87 28.04 -83.36
N ALA A 149 -43.03 27.38 -83.44
CA ALA A 149 -43.38 26.47 -84.53
C ALA A 149 -44.00 27.17 -85.76
N THR A 150 -44.70 28.29 -85.59
CA THR A 150 -45.39 29.05 -86.66
C THR A 150 -44.46 29.83 -87.61
N GLY A 151 -43.14 29.67 -87.49
CA GLY A 151 -42.12 30.47 -88.18
C GLY A 151 -41.25 29.73 -89.21
N LYS A 152 -41.77 28.76 -89.96
CA LYS A 152 -41.02 28.07 -91.03
C LYS A 152 -41.30 28.62 -92.44
N VAL A 153 -40.74 29.80 -92.72
CA VAL A 153 -40.38 30.25 -94.08
C VAL A 153 -38.90 30.67 -94.03
N GLN A 154 -38.16 30.50 -95.12
CA GLN A 154 -36.76 30.03 -95.06
C GLN A 154 -35.73 30.95 -95.74
N GLN A 155 -34.79 31.55 -94.97
CA GLN A 155 -33.37 31.73 -95.39
C GLN A 155 -32.39 32.33 -94.33
N SER A 156 -31.26 31.63 -94.16
CA SER A 156 -29.86 32.07 -93.89
C SER A 156 -29.44 33.30 -93.04
N SER A 157 -28.56 33.02 -92.05
CA SER A 157 -27.20 33.59 -91.78
C SER A 157 -26.91 34.50 -90.55
N ALA A 158 -25.83 34.13 -89.82
CA ALA A 158 -24.94 34.93 -88.92
C ALA A 158 -25.55 35.57 -87.62
N ASN A 159 -24.86 35.80 -86.49
CA ASN A 159 -23.53 35.41 -85.97
C ASN A 159 -23.47 35.50 -84.40
N ASN A 160 -22.45 34.90 -83.76
CA ASN A 160 -21.70 35.23 -82.50
C ASN A 160 -22.20 36.34 -81.49
N ASN A 161 -21.86 36.37 -80.17
CA ASN A 161 -21.18 35.51 -79.16
C ASN A 161 -21.18 36.23 -77.76
N ALA A 162 -20.63 35.61 -76.69
CA ALA A 162 -19.96 36.18 -75.49
C ALA A 162 -20.68 36.36 -74.11
N THR A 163 -20.47 35.38 -73.24
CA THR A 163 -19.80 35.40 -71.90
C THR A 163 -19.77 36.65 -70.98
N ALA A 164 -19.98 36.44 -69.67
CA ALA A 164 -19.56 37.31 -68.55
C ALA A 164 -19.06 36.49 -67.32
N ASN A 165 -18.45 37.11 -66.28
CA ASN A 165 -17.61 36.43 -65.27
C ASN A 165 -17.52 37.13 -63.88
N ASN A 166 -17.33 36.36 -62.79
CA ASN A 166 -16.75 36.63 -61.43
C ASN A 166 -16.96 37.95 -60.63
N SER A 167 -17.14 37.85 -59.29
CA SER A 167 -16.33 38.51 -58.21
C SER A 167 -16.78 38.18 -56.75
N THR A 168 -16.08 38.71 -55.72
CA THR A 168 -16.11 38.31 -54.28
C THR A 168 -15.76 39.49 -53.34
N GLU A 169 -16.30 39.60 -52.09
CA GLU A 169 -15.65 40.27 -50.92
C GLU A 169 -16.28 39.96 -49.52
N ALA A 170 -15.88 40.64 -48.40
CA ALA A 170 -15.95 40.15 -46.99
C ALA A 170 -16.30 41.18 -45.86
N ALA A 171 -16.08 40.83 -44.55
CA ALA A 171 -16.13 41.62 -43.25
C ALA A 171 -17.34 41.34 -42.27
N THR A 172 -17.39 41.54 -40.92
CA THR A 172 -16.42 41.81 -39.79
C THR A 172 -17.01 41.68 -38.32
N THR A 173 -16.13 41.47 -37.30
CA THR A 173 -16.12 41.97 -35.86
C THR A 173 -17.10 41.59 -34.70
N LEU A 174 -16.52 41.09 -33.58
CA LEU A 174 -16.69 41.46 -32.11
C LEU A 174 -18.03 41.15 -31.34
N GLN A 175 -18.19 41.15 -29.98
CA GLN A 175 -17.36 40.99 -28.73
C GLN A 175 -18.22 41.08 -27.41
N SER A 176 -17.91 40.35 -26.29
CA SER A 176 -17.96 40.77 -24.82
C SER A 176 -18.15 39.65 -23.76
N ALA A 177 -17.77 39.86 -22.46
CA ALA A 177 -18.00 38.98 -21.28
C ALA A 177 -17.66 39.68 -19.92
N PRO A 178 -18.28 39.35 -18.74
CA PRO A 178 -17.51 38.91 -17.53
C PRO A 178 -18.24 38.13 -16.36
N LYS A 179 -17.46 37.44 -15.50
CA LYS A 179 -17.42 37.31 -13.97
C LYS A 179 -18.73 37.18 -13.09
N THR A 180 -18.78 36.77 -11.80
CA THR A 180 -17.80 36.54 -10.67
C THR A 180 -18.39 35.69 -9.49
N GLN A 181 -17.51 35.03 -8.67
CA GLN A 181 -17.65 34.61 -7.22
C GLN A 181 -18.87 33.76 -6.74
N GLY A 182 -18.89 33.03 -5.61
CA GLY A 182 -17.99 32.69 -4.46
C GLY A 182 -18.75 31.66 -3.55
N SER A 183 -18.39 31.18 -2.34
CA SER A 183 -17.25 31.16 -1.38
C SER A 183 -17.58 30.01 -0.34
N ALA A 184 -17.02 29.71 0.85
CA ALA A 184 -15.95 30.18 1.77
C ALA A 184 -15.59 29.09 2.85
N ASP A 185 -14.44 29.21 3.55
CA ASP A 185 -14.16 29.03 5.01
C ASP A 185 -14.46 27.72 5.82
N THR A 186 -13.75 27.36 6.93
CA THR A 186 -12.65 28.03 7.70
C THR A 186 -11.69 27.07 8.44
N ASP A 187 -10.47 27.56 8.71
CA ASP A 187 -9.51 27.37 9.84
C ASP A 187 -9.62 26.20 10.87
N ILE A 188 -8.52 25.65 11.40
CA ILE A 188 -7.65 26.28 12.44
C ILE A 188 -6.22 25.71 12.47
N LYS A 189 -5.24 26.52 12.91
CA LYS A 189 -3.89 26.10 13.31
C LYS A 189 -3.61 26.47 14.78
N SER A 190 -2.89 25.62 15.51
CA SER A 190 -2.14 26.02 16.70
C SER A 190 -0.80 25.26 16.77
N SER A 191 0.13 25.71 17.61
CA SER A 191 1.53 25.28 17.54
C SER A 191 2.13 24.90 18.90
N THR A 192 2.38 23.62 19.09
CA THR A 192 3.22 23.07 20.16
C THR A 192 3.88 21.77 19.64
N ALA A 193 4.90 21.25 20.35
CA ALA A 193 5.63 20.02 19.99
C ALA A 193 6.37 20.02 18.62
N ARG A 194 7.29 20.98 18.40
CA ARG A 194 8.41 20.77 17.45
C ARG A 194 9.63 20.20 18.18
N SER A 195 9.66 18.89 18.38
CA SER A 195 10.87 18.06 18.57
C SER A 195 10.48 16.58 18.55
N ALA A 196 11.27 15.76 17.85
CA ALA A 196 11.09 14.31 17.64
C ALA A 196 9.87 13.86 16.81
N ALA A 197 9.99 13.89 15.47
CA ALA A 197 9.33 12.96 14.52
C ALA A 197 9.75 13.22 13.05
N THR A 198 11.04 13.14 12.72
CA THR A 198 11.48 13.08 11.30
C THR A 198 11.45 11.62 10.85
N ASN A 199 10.86 11.35 9.68
CA ASN A 199 10.63 10.02 9.08
C ASN A 199 9.45 9.20 9.64
N LEU A 200 8.23 9.75 9.53
CA LEU A 200 7.04 8.93 9.26
C LEU A 200 6.17 9.64 8.22
N VAL A 201 5.97 9.02 7.05
CA VAL A 201 5.16 9.59 5.96
C VAL A 201 3.67 9.40 6.26
N THR A 202 2.90 10.43 5.92
CA THR A 202 1.46 10.59 6.12
C THR A 202 0.61 9.34 5.81
N ILE A 203 -0.26 8.96 6.76
CA ILE A 203 -1.49 8.21 6.50
C ILE A 203 -2.65 9.00 7.11
N SER A 204 -3.62 9.38 6.30
CA SER A 204 -4.86 10.04 6.71
C SER A 204 -6.07 9.15 6.38
N GLY A 205 -7.02 9.06 7.32
CA GLY A 205 -8.29 8.37 7.11
C GLY A 205 -8.34 6.91 7.60
N THR A 206 -9.20 6.67 8.60
CA THR A 206 -9.92 5.41 8.90
C THR A 206 -9.27 4.09 8.46
N ASP A 207 -8.55 3.43 9.39
CA ASP A 207 -8.07 2.06 9.17
C ASP A 207 -8.17 1.22 10.46
N ARG A 208 -9.01 0.17 10.46
CA ARG A 208 -9.21 -0.75 11.61
C ARG A 208 -8.09 -1.79 11.75
N ASN A 209 -6.98 -1.66 11.01
CA ASN A 209 -5.91 -2.65 10.91
C ASN A 209 -4.70 -2.43 11.84
N ALA A 210 -4.86 -1.83 13.02
CA ALA A 210 -3.76 -1.71 14.00
C ALA A 210 -3.13 -3.07 14.35
N ALA A 211 -3.96 -4.11 14.51
CA ALA A 211 -3.49 -5.49 14.75
C ALA A 211 -2.77 -6.10 13.53
N ALA A 212 -3.28 -5.88 12.31
CA ALA A 212 -2.63 -6.38 11.11
C ALA A 212 -1.32 -5.64 10.80
N LYS A 213 -1.24 -4.32 11.05
CA LYS A 213 0.01 -3.55 10.96
C LYS A 213 1.06 -4.03 11.98
N LEU A 214 0.65 -4.41 13.19
CA LEU A 214 1.55 -5.04 14.17
C LEU A 214 2.09 -6.40 13.66
N ALA A 215 1.24 -7.22 13.03
CA ALA A 215 1.67 -8.48 12.41
C ALA A 215 2.61 -8.24 11.20
N THR A 216 2.30 -7.28 10.33
CA THR A 216 3.15 -6.90 9.19
C THR A 216 4.48 -6.32 9.66
N MET A 217 4.55 -5.61 10.79
CA MET A 217 5.84 -5.18 11.36
C MET A 217 6.68 -6.36 11.87
N ASN A 218 6.07 -7.43 12.41
CA ASN A 218 6.81 -8.65 12.76
C ASN A 218 7.32 -9.39 11.52
N LEU A 219 6.54 -9.44 10.44
CA LEU A 219 6.98 -10.00 9.15
C LEU A 219 8.10 -9.15 8.51
N LEU A 220 8.02 -7.83 8.57
CA LEU A 220 9.04 -6.94 8.00
C LEU A 220 10.39 -7.06 8.73
N ARG A 221 10.40 -7.44 10.02
CA ARG A 221 11.64 -7.79 10.75
C ARG A 221 12.40 -8.95 10.12
N MET A 222 11.76 -9.87 9.38
CA MET A 222 12.49 -10.93 8.67
C MET A 222 13.43 -10.39 7.58
N ASN A 223 13.13 -9.21 7.01
CA ASN A 223 13.94 -8.60 5.95
C ASN A 223 14.75 -7.37 6.43
N LEU A 224 14.35 -6.69 7.52
CA LEU A 224 15.02 -5.47 8.00
C LEU A 224 16.09 -5.68 9.07
N THR A 225 16.31 -6.90 9.56
CA THR A 225 17.35 -7.20 10.57
C THR A 225 18.79 -7.04 10.06
N GLN A 226 19.01 -6.85 8.76
CA GLN A 226 20.33 -6.55 8.19
C GLN A 226 20.89 -5.16 8.57
N THR A 227 20.11 -4.27 9.23
CA THR A 227 20.53 -2.88 9.50
C THR A 227 20.81 -2.54 10.97
N THR A 228 21.29 -3.50 11.76
CA THR A 228 22.04 -3.24 13.01
C THR A 228 23.19 -4.23 13.13
N GLY A 229 24.43 -3.75 13.25
CA GLY A 229 25.64 -4.59 13.21
C GLY A 229 25.84 -5.47 14.45
N ILE A 230 25.10 -6.57 14.53
CA ILE A 230 25.15 -7.57 15.61
C ILE A 230 25.28 -8.97 14.97
N SER A 231 26.54 -9.40 14.78
CA SER A 231 27.00 -10.77 14.45
C SER A 231 26.13 -11.64 13.51
N ASP A 232 26.51 -11.69 12.23
CA ASP A 232 25.90 -12.52 11.18
C ASP A 232 26.03 -14.05 11.43
N LYS A 233 25.15 -14.62 12.28
CA LYS A 233 25.09 -16.07 12.56
C LYS A 233 23.70 -16.72 12.44
N VAL A 234 22.63 -15.93 12.33
CA VAL A 234 21.25 -16.42 12.13
C VAL A 234 20.98 -16.58 10.63
N ASN A 235 20.38 -17.70 10.22
CA ASN A 235 19.97 -17.95 8.84
C ASN A 235 18.64 -18.72 8.80
N GLU A 236 18.16 -19.06 7.59
CA GLU A 236 16.89 -19.78 7.36
C GLU A 236 16.78 -21.17 8.04
N LYS A 237 17.84 -21.66 8.71
CA LYS A 237 17.87 -22.91 9.47
C LYS A 237 17.75 -22.72 10.98
N SER A 238 17.67 -21.48 11.48
CA SER A 238 17.32 -21.22 12.89
C SER A 238 15.82 -21.43 13.09
N ILE A 239 15.47 -22.26 14.08
CA ILE A 239 14.09 -22.69 14.31
C ILE A 239 13.57 -22.02 15.58
N ASN A 240 12.58 -21.16 15.40
CA ASN A 240 11.58 -20.85 16.42
C ASN A 240 10.19 -21.14 15.83
N ASP A 241 9.38 -21.84 16.63
CA ASP A 241 8.02 -22.32 16.31
C ASP A 241 6.99 -21.95 17.40
N GLN A 242 7.39 -21.07 18.34
CA GLN A 242 6.54 -20.57 19.42
C GLN A 242 6.16 -19.11 19.15
N PRO A 243 4.88 -18.72 19.32
CA PRO A 243 4.50 -17.31 19.30
C PRO A 243 5.36 -16.51 20.30
N ALA A 244 5.97 -15.41 19.87
CA ALA A 244 6.92 -14.66 20.71
C ALA A 244 6.36 -14.25 22.09
N LYS A 245 5.04 -14.04 22.20
CA LYS A 245 4.34 -13.78 23.47
C LYS A 245 4.22 -15.02 24.37
N GLU A 246 4.05 -16.21 23.79
CA GLU A 246 4.02 -17.47 24.52
C GLU A 246 5.43 -17.82 25.02
N ASN A 247 6.44 -17.66 24.15
CA ASN A 247 7.84 -17.79 24.52
C ASN A 247 8.26 -16.82 25.65
N GLN A 248 7.87 -15.54 25.57
CA GLN A 248 8.05 -14.55 26.66
C GLN A 248 7.32 -14.95 27.96
N SER A 249 6.10 -15.47 27.87
CA SER A 249 5.33 -15.92 29.04
C SER A 249 5.99 -17.13 29.71
N LEU A 250 6.49 -18.08 28.92
CA LEU A 250 7.29 -19.20 29.40
C LEU A 250 8.61 -18.73 30.02
N ALA A 251 9.34 -17.80 29.40
CA ALA A 251 10.60 -17.25 29.93
C ALA A 251 10.41 -16.71 31.35
N ASN A 252 9.44 -15.80 31.54
CA ASN A 252 9.08 -15.26 32.85
C ASN A 252 8.67 -16.35 33.85
N LYS A 253 7.87 -17.34 33.43
CA LYS A 253 7.41 -18.45 34.29
C LYS A 253 8.52 -19.43 34.70
N THR A 254 9.57 -19.56 33.88
CA THR A 254 10.60 -20.61 34.01
C THR A 254 11.98 -20.08 34.44
N LYS A 255 12.12 -18.76 34.62
CA LYS A 255 13.40 -18.04 34.83
C LYS A 255 14.38 -18.11 33.64
N LEU A 256 13.94 -18.57 32.47
CA LEU A 256 14.72 -18.57 31.22
C LEU A 256 14.65 -17.20 30.50
N THR A 257 15.25 -17.03 29.33
CA THR A 257 15.04 -15.87 28.43
C THR A 257 14.27 -16.23 27.16
N SER A 258 13.57 -15.25 26.59
CA SER A 258 12.98 -15.33 25.25
C SER A 258 13.99 -15.00 24.17
N SER A 259 13.81 -15.59 22.98
CA SER A 259 14.76 -15.41 21.86
C SER A 259 14.81 -13.96 21.38
N ASP A 260 16.00 -13.47 21.04
CA ASP A 260 16.17 -12.14 20.43
C ASP A 260 15.90 -12.11 18.92
N ASN A 261 16.03 -13.26 18.26
CA ASN A 261 16.16 -13.33 16.80
C ASN A 261 15.46 -14.54 16.15
N TYR A 262 14.56 -15.21 16.87
CA TYR A 262 13.88 -16.44 16.42
C TYR A 262 14.80 -17.66 16.29
N SER A 263 15.87 -17.76 17.09
CA SER A 263 16.71 -18.96 17.17
C SER A 263 16.48 -19.83 18.41
N SER A 264 15.78 -19.36 19.45
CA SER A 264 15.51 -20.18 20.65
C SER A 264 14.04 -20.36 20.98
N ASN A 265 13.74 -21.44 21.70
CA ASN A 265 12.42 -21.81 22.20
C ASN A 265 12.51 -22.44 23.61
N ILE A 266 11.40 -22.47 24.35
CA ILE A 266 11.34 -23.05 25.72
C ILE A 266 10.42 -24.27 25.73
N TYR A 267 10.96 -25.45 26.02
CA TYR A 267 10.22 -26.71 26.03
C TYR A 267 10.24 -27.37 27.41
N LYS A 268 9.24 -28.22 27.67
CA LYS A 268 9.20 -29.06 28.87
C LYS A 268 9.81 -30.43 28.55
N GLY A 269 10.79 -30.86 29.35
CA GLY A 269 11.48 -32.14 29.21
C GLY A 269 10.63 -33.33 29.66
N LYS A 270 11.09 -34.53 29.30
CA LYS A 270 10.53 -35.84 29.70
C LYS A 270 10.56 -36.06 31.22
N ASP A 271 11.47 -35.37 31.90
CA ASP A 271 11.63 -35.31 33.37
C ASP A 271 10.69 -34.30 34.05
N GLY A 272 10.04 -33.43 33.26
CA GLY A 272 9.14 -32.39 33.73
C GLY A 272 9.78 -31.02 33.97
N ASN A 273 11.11 -30.87 33.80
CA ASN A 273 11.80 -29.59 33.88
C ASN A 273 11.58 -28.75 32.62
N TYR A 274 11.99 -27.47 32.65
CA TYR A 274 11.94 -26.59 31.48
C TYR A 274 13.35 -26.28 30.98
N TYR A 275 13.53 -26.37 29.67
CA TYR A 275 14.79 -26.15 28.97
C TYR A 275 14.62 -25.10 27.87
N LYS A 276 15.58 -24.19 27.77
CA LYS A 276 15.75 -23.32 26.59
C LYS A 276 16.59 -24.10 25.57
N ILE A 277 16.08 -24.23 24.36
CA ILE A 277 16.79 -24.86 23.24
C ILE A 277 17.12 -23.75 22.24
N VAL A 278 18.41 -23.43 22.09
CA VAL A 278 18.92 -22.49 21.09
C VAL A 278 19.35 -23.28 19.85
N THR A 279 18.85 -22.88 18.67
CA THR A 279 19.06 -23.58 17.40
C THR A 279 19.80 -22.66 16.41
N ILE A 280 21.12 -22.87 16.28
CA ILE A 280 22.00 -22.04 15.43
C ILE A 280 22.67 -22.93 14.39
N ASN A 281 22.53 -22.58 13.12
CA ASN A 281 23.02 -23.39 11.98
C ASN A 281 22.51 -24.86 11.97
N GLY A 282 21.38 -25.12 12.60
CA GLY A 282 20.78 -26.46 12.76
C GLY A 282 21.37 -27.33 13.89
N GLN A 283 22.35 -26.80 14.63
CA GLN A 283 22.88 -27.39 15.86
C GLN A 283 22.02 -26.92 17.06
N ASP A 284 21.67 -27.85 17.95
CA ASP A 284 20.78 -27.61 19.09
C ASP A 284 21.62 -27.45 20.38
N TYR A 285 21.36 -26.41 21.17
CA TYR A 285 22.09 -26.09 22.39
C TYR A 285 21.12 -26.00 23.56
N VAL A 286 21.24 -26.93 24.51
CA VAL A 286 20.35 -27.04 25.69
C VAL A 286 20.86 -26.21 26.87
N TYR A 287 20.01 -25.33 27.37
CA TYR A 287 20.22 -24.55 28.60
C TYR A 287 19.06 -24.75 29.59
N HIS A 288 19.33 -24.57 30.88
CA HIS A 288 18.30 -24.49 31.91
C HIS A 288 18.54 -23.30 32.85
N ALA A 289 17.51 -22.91 33.60
CA ALA A 289 17.62 -21.79 34.54
C ALA A 289 18.61 -22.08 35.67
N ALA A 290 19.42 -21.08 36.00
CA ALA A 290 20.43 -21.12 37.03
C ALA A 290 20.08 -20.16 38.18
N ASP A 291 20.20 -20.67 39.41
CA ASP A 291 20.03 -19.95 40.68
C ASP A 291 21.04 -20.56 41.66
N ILE A 292 22.20 -19.93 41.75
CA ILE A 292 23.43 -20.54 42.28
C ILE A 292 23.96 -19.68 43.41
N GLN A 293 24.11 -20.29 44.58
CA GLN A 293 24.65 -19.61 45.76
C GLN A 293 26.08 -20.10 46.00
N ALA A 294 27.03 -19.17 46.09
CA ALA A 294 28.44 -19.45 46.27
C ALA A 294 29.04 -18.52 47.34
N ASN A 295 29.98 -19.03 48.14
CA ASN A 295 30.56 -18.32 49.28
C ASN A 295 32.08 -18.41 49.29
N GLY A 296 32.72 -17.32 49.71
CA GLY A 296 34.15 -17.31 50.03
C GLY A 296 34.48 -18.15 51.27
N THR A 297 35.77 -18.30 51.56
CA THR A 297 36.21 -19.23 52.62
C THR A 297 37.05 -18.62 53.74
N ASP A 298 37.03 -19.27 54.90
CA ASP A 298 38.01 -19.05 55.96
C ASP A 298 39.43 -19.55 55.59
N LEU A 299 40.39 -19.33 56.50
CA LEU A 299 41.80 -19.68 56.30
C LEU A 299 42.08 -21.19 56.21
N VAL A 300 41.12 -22.05 56.58
CA VAL A 300 41.24 -23.52 56.47
C VAL A 300 40.33 -24.09 55.37
N GLY A 301 39.60 -23.24 54.65
CA GLY A 301 38.85 -23.57 53.44
C GLY A 301 37.35 -23.87 53.65
N ASN A 302 36.79 -23.66 54.83
CA ASN A 302 35.34 -23.76 55.08
C ASN A 302 34.60 -22.56 54.50
N LEU A 303 33.32 -22.72 54.10
CA LEU A 303 32.50 -21.60 53.62
C LEU A 303 32.22 -20.58 54.74
N LYS A 304 32.25 -19.29 54.39
CA LYS A 304 31.93 -18.16 55.29
C LYS A 304 30.44 -17.90 55.51
N GLY A 305 29.57 -18.78 55.02
CA GLY A 305 28.12 -18.70 55.19
C GLY A 305 27.42 -19.84 54.47
N THR A 306 26.10 -19.91 54.60
CA THR A 306 25.22 -20.86 53.91
C THR A 306 24.59 -20.25 52.65
N ALA A 307 23.92 -21.07 51.84
CA ALA A 307 23.11 -20.58 50.73
C ALA A 307 21.86 -19.78 51.16
N GLU A 308 21.49 -19.78 52.44
CA GLU A 308 20.35 -19.03 52.96
C GLU A 308 20.77 -17.65 53.50
N ASP A 309 21.98 -17.55 54.07
CA ASP A 309 22.62 -16.26 54.37
C ASP A 309 22.73 -15.41 53.09
N ASN A 310 23.05 -16.02 51.95
CA ASN A 310 23.11 -15.31 50.68
C ASN A 310 21.76 -14.70 50.30
N LYS A 311 20.66 -15.44 50.40
CA LYS A 311 19.31 -14.94 50.08
C LYS A 311 18.84 -13.83 51.02
N ASN A 312 19.21 -13.90 52.30
CA ASN A 312 18.90 -12.85 53.28
C ASN A 312 19.62 -11.52 52.99
N ASN A 313 20.69 -11.53 52.19
CA ASN A 313 21.56 -10.39 51.90
C ASN A 313 21.61 -9.99 50.41
N ILE A 314 21.21 -10.87 49.49
CA ILE A 314 21.23 -10.69 48.04
C ILE A 314 19.98 -11.36 47.44
N ASN A 315 19.06 -10.56 46.90
CA ASN A 315 17.92 -11.04 46.14
C ASN A 315 18.07 -10.60 44.67
N ILE A 316 17.93 -11.53 43.72
CA ILE A 316 17.98 -11.25 42.28
C ILE A 316 16.65 -11.68 41.66
N SER A 317 16.03 -10.78 40.91
CA SER A 317 14.87 -11.08 40.07
C SER A 317 15.07 -10.55 38.66
N LYS A 318 14.39 -11.18 37.68
CA LYS A 318 14.39 -10.75 36.29
C LYS A 318 12.98 -10.82 35.69
N GLU A 319 12.68 -9.89 34.80
CA GLU A 319 11.47 -9.84 33.98
C GLU A 319 11.88 -9.88 32.52
N ASP A 320 11.38 -10.86 31.77
CA ASP A 320 11.60 -10.97 30.34
C ASP A 320 10.60 -10.08 29.58
N LEU A 321 11.13 -9.06 28.91
CA LEU A 321 10.41 -8.03 28.17
C LEU A 321 10.16 -8.43 26.70
N GLY A 322 10.50 -9.67 26.32
CA GLY A 322 10.42 -10.18 24.96
C GLY A 322 11.62 -9.77 24.09
N ASN A 323 11.87 -10.52 23.03
CA ASN A 323 12.92 -10.23 22.04
C ASN A 323 14.32 -10.14 22.68
N GLY A 324 14.63 -11.05 23.62
CA GLY A 324 15.89 -11.07 24.37
C GLY A 324 16.08 -9.92 25.36
N LYS A 325 15.09 -9.05 25.57
CA LYS A 325 15.24 -7.95 26.53
C LYS A 325 14.88 -8.41 27.93
N THR A 326 15.76 -8.14 28.88
CA THR A 326 15.58 -8.52 30.29
C THR A 326 15.74 -7.30 31.18
N ARG A 327 14.72 -7.01 32.00
CA ARG A 327 14.85 -6.10 33.15
C ARG A 327 15.36 -6.90 34.33
N TRP A 328 16.41 -6.40 34.97
CA TRP A 328 17.00 -6.98 36.18
C TRP A 328 16.70 -6.07 37.36
N THR A 329 16.42 -6.69 38.52
CA THR A 329 16.37 -6.02 39.82
C THR A 329 17.17 -6.84 40.83
N VAL A 330 18.19 -6.21 41.42
CA VAL A 330 19.05 -6.80 42.45
C VAL A 330 18.91 -6.00 43.74
N VAL A 331 18.55 -6.66 44.83
CA VAL A 331 18.46 -6.04 46.16
C VAL A 331 19.62 -6.54 47.02
N PHE A 332 20.54 -5.64 47.37
CA PHE A 332 21.55 -5.89 48.40
C PHE A 332 21.02 -5.46 49.76
N PHE A 333 21.36 -6.22 50.79
CA PHE A 333 20.97 -6.03 52.19
C PHE A 333 19.46 -5.79 52.39
N PRO A 334 18.55 -6.65 51.86
CA PRO A 334 17.09 -6.42 51.90
C PRO A 334 16.52 -5.97 53.24
N ASN A 335 17.09 -6.47 54.35
CA ASN A 335 16.68 -6.18 55.74
C ASN A 335 17.27 -4.86 56.30
N LYS A 336 17.66 -3.91 55.45
CA LYS A 336 18.36 -2.65 55.79
C LYS A 336 19.67 -2.88 56.56
N GLY A 337 20.38 -3.95 56.23
CA GLY A 337 21.64 -4.34 56.88
C GLY A 337 22.02 -5.78 56.57
N LEU A 338 23.12 -6.23 57.16
CA LEU A 338 23.59 -7.61 57.06
C LEU A 338 22.75 -8.52 57.97
N GLN A 339 22.12 -9.55 57.41
CA GLN A 339 21.24 -10.48 58.11
C GLN A 339 21.67 -11.93 57.88
N ASN A 340 22.34 -12.55 58.85
CA ASN A 340 22.70 -13.98 58.80
C ASN A 340 21.61 -14.82 59.50
N VAL A 341 21.48 -16.09 59.16
CA VAL A 341 20.43 -16.98 59.72
C VAL A 341 20.67 -17.20 61.22
N GLY A 342 19.68 -16.80 62.04
CA GLY A 342 19.75 -16.95 63.50
C GLY A 342 20.49 -15.83 64.25
N TYR A 343 20.81 -14.73 63.56
CA TYR A 343 21.43 -13.53 64.13
C TYR A 343 20.51 -12.29 63.96
N ASP A 344 20.84 -11.18 64.61
CA ASP A 344 20.16 -9.90 64.40
C ASP A 344 20.74 -9.12 63.20
N VAL A 345 19.97 -8.18 62.65
CA VAL A 345 20.43 -7.26 61.58
C VAL A 345 21.61 -6.42 62.07
N SER A 346 22.77 -6.60 61.46
CA SER A 346 23.97 -5.80 61.70
C SER A 346 24.04 -4.62 60.72
N GLY A 347 24.31 -3.42 61.23
CA GLY A 347 24.45 -2.22 60.40
C GLY A 347 25.69 -2.26 59.50
N LEU A 348 25.61 -1.61 58.34
CA LEU A 348 26.66 -1.62 57.33
C LEU A 348 27.81 -0.66 57.67
N ILE A 349 29.04 -1.13 57.48
CA ILE A 349 30.28 -0.41 57.77
C ILE A 349 31.16 -0.47 56.53
N SER A 350 31.13 0.57 55.68
CA SER A 350 31.93 0.64 54.45
C SER A 350 31.84 -0.62 53.58
N ALA A 351 30.65 -1.23 53.54
CA ALA A 351 30.40 -2.58 53.04
C ALA A 351 30.46 -2.62 51.51
N LYS A 352 31.29 -3.49 50.95
CA LYS A 352 31.52 -3.61 49.50
C LYS A 352 30.56 -4.61 48.87
N PHE A 353 29.90 -4.20 47.78
CA PHE A 353 28.98 -5.01 47.02
C PHE A 353 29.02 -4.64 45.54
N GLY A 354 28.70 -5.58 44.65
CA GLY A 354 28.77 -5.32 43.22
C GLY A 354 28.10 -6.38 42.36
N ILE A 355 27.88 -6.03 41.10
CA ILE A 355 27.24 -6.86 40.08
C ILE A 355 28.18 -7.02 38.89
N ALA A 356 28.24 -8.19 38.28
CA ALA A 356 28.84 -8.40 36.96
C ALA A 356 27.91 -9.16 36.02
N LEU A 357 28.00 -8.85 34.72
CA LEU A 357 27.21 -9.44 33.63
C LEU A 357 28.11 -10.19 32.64
N THR A 358 27.55 -11.25 32.06
CA THR A 358 28.19 -12.02 30.98
C THR A 358 28.08 -11.33 29.62
N LYS A 359 28.97 -11.70 28.70
CA LYS A 359 29.22 -11.04 27.39
C LYS A 359 28.00 -10.88 26.48
N ASP A 360 27.06 -11.78 26.60
CA ASP A 360 25.81 -11.89 25.87
C ASP A 360 24.73 -10.90 26.35
N TYR A 361 24.82 -10.40 27.58
CA TYR A 361 23.96 -9.35 28.12
C TYR A 361 24.61 -7.96 28.00
N GLN A 362 24.04 -7.05 27.20
CA GLN A 362 24.48 -5.66 27.11
C GLN A 362 23.47 -4.72 27.78
N ILE A 363 23.91 -3.86 28.72
CA ILE A 363 23.02 -2.81 29.29
C ILE A 363 22.63 -1.81 28.19
N VAL A 364 21.33 -1.54 28.04
CA VAL A 364 20.77 -0.70 26.95
C VAL A 364 20.17 0.64 27.39
N GLY A 365 20.07 0.89 28.69
CA GLY A 365 19.53 2.13 29.25
C GLY A 365 20.34 2.63 30.46
N ASN A 366 19.71 3.46 31.30
CA ASN A 366 20.28 3.82 32.60
C ASN A 366 20.30 2.61 33.55
N VAL A 367 21.21 2.66 34.52
CA VAL A 367 21.15 1.88 35.76
C VAL A 367 20.61 2.80 36.85
N ASN A 368 19.57 2.35 37.54
CA ASN A 368 18.97 3.05 38.67
C ASN A 368 19.32 2.32 39.97
N MET A 369 19.41 3.05 41.07
CA MET A 369 19.59 2.52 42.42
C MET A 369 18.75 3.33 43.40
N GLU A 370 17.80 2.67 44.05
CA GLU A 370 17.02 3.21 45.17
C GLU A 370 17.71 2.77 46.47
N VAL A 371 17.94 3.72 47.40
CA VAL A 371 18.59 3.45 48.69
C VAL A 371 17.59 3.64 49.83
N ILE A 372 17.07 2.53 50.34
CA ILE A 372 16.01 2.49 51.35
C ILE A 372 16.64 2.40 52.75
N SER A 373 16.56 3.46 53.54
CA SER A 373 17.27 3.58 54.82
C SER A 373 16.35 3.45 56.04
N ASP A 374 16.91 3.20 57.21
CA ASP A 374 16.22 3.29 58.51
C ASP A 374 16.30 4.74 59.03
N PRO A 375 15.24 5.56 58.90
CA PRO A 375 15.27 6.98 59.30
C PRO A 375 15.48 7.18 60.81
N THR A 376 15.31 6.13 61.63
CA THR A 376 15.54 6.19 63.07
C THR A 376 17.02 6.08 63.47
N LYS A 377 17.90 5.71 62.52
CA LYS A 377 19.32 5.42 62.78
C LYS A 377 20.24 6.32 61.96
N SER A 378 20.76 7.36 62.61
CA SER A 378 21.86 8.17 62.06
C SER A 378 23.09 7.30 61.76
N PHE A 379 23.78 7.59 60.66
CA PHE A 379 25.02 6.91 60.25
C PHE A 379 26.10 7.92 59.88
N ARG A 380 27.38 7.51 59.91
CA ARG A 380 28.49 8.37 59.46
C ARG A 380 28.81 8.16 58.00
N TYR A 381 29.00 9.24 57.26
CA TYR A 381 29.44 9.22 55.86
C TYR A 381 30.75 9.99 55.67
N TYR A 382 31.53 9.53 54.71
CA TYR A 382 32.83 10.07 54.36
C TYR A 382 32.70 11.06 53.20
N THR A 383 33.25 12.27 53.39
CA THR A 383 33.45 13.25 52.31
C THR A 383 34.81 13.04 51.64
N PHE A 384 34.91 13.39 50.36
CA PHE A 384 36.11 13.26 49.55
C PHE A 384 36.29 14.52 48.72
N GLU A 385 37.44 15.19 48.85
CA GLU A 385 37.84 16.23 47.91
C GLU A 385 37.92 15.70 46.48
N LYS A 386 37.68 16.58 45.51
CA LYS A 386 37.76 16.23 44.09
C LYS A 386 39.16 15.69 43.76
N ASP A 387 39.20 14.55 43.08
CA ASP A 387 40.40 13.83 42.65
C ASP A 387 41.29 13.29 43.81
N SER A 388 40.79 13.36 45.06
CA SER A 388 41.29 12.65 46.24
C SER A 388 40.76 11.22 46.30
N THR A 389 41.50 10.34 46.99
CA THR A 389 41.16 8.92 47.19
C THR A 389 40.84 8.58 48.65
N SER A 390 41.39 9.38 49.58
CA SER A 390 41.15 9.31 51.03
C SER A 390 40.05 10.28 51.47
N ALA A 391 39.28 9.86 52.48
CA ALA A 391 38.25 10.70 53.07
C ALA A 391 38.86 11.95 53.75
N THR A 392 38.21 13.09 53.59
CA THR A 392 38.61 14.38 54.19
C THR A 392 37.88 14.67 55.49
N GLU A 393 36.63 14.23 55.64
CA GLU A 393 35.87 14.30 56.89
C GLU A 393 35.03 13.03 57.09
N ASP A 394 34.64 12.75 58.34
CA ASP A 394 33.58 11.78 58.64
C ASP A 394 32.46 12.47 59.43
N THR A 395 31.29 12.65 58.79
CA THR A 395 30.20 13.48 59.31
C THR A 395 28.94 12.65 59.55
N LEU A 396 28.09 13.09 60.49
CA LEU A 396 26.88 12.37 60.88
C LEU A 396 25.71 12.77 59.98
N GLN A 397 25.07 11.79 59.34
CA GLN A 397 23.88 11.94 58.50
C GLN A 397 22.68 11.32 59.22
N ASN A 398 21.57 12.06 59.26
CA ASN A 398 20.25 11.47 59.49
C ASN A 398 19.69 11.07 58.11
N PRO A 399 19.46 9.78 57.83
CA PRO A 399 18.88 9.35 56.56
C PRO A 399 17.48 9.96 56.32
N THR A 400 17.15 10.14 55.04
CA THR A 400 15.76 10.06 54.58
C THR A 400 15.41 8.59 54.32
N ASP A 401 14.14 8.23 54.42
CA ASP A 401 13.62 6.86 54.25
C ASP A 401 14.05 6.22 52.92
N GLU A 402 14.17 7.02 51.87
CA GLU A 402 14.42 6.62 50.48
C GLU A 402 15.27 7.70 49.78
N VAL A 403 16.14 7.30 48.83
CA VAL A 403 16.89 8.19 47.93
C VAL A 403 17.12 7.53 46.57
N ASP A 404 16.74 8.23 45.50
CA ASP A 404 16.96 7.83 44.11
C ASP A 404 18.35 8.22 43.57
N PHE A 405 19.03 7.24 42.98
CA PHE A 405 20.22 7.42 42.16
C PHE A 405 20.02 6.83 40.75
N SER A 406 20.64 7.43 39.74
CA SER A 406 20.63 6.91 38.37
C SER A 406 21.91 7.34 37.64
N PHE A 407 22.47 6.46 36.82
CA PHE A 407 23.56 6.81 35.91
C PHE A 407 23.36 6.15 34.55
N ASN A 408 23.80 6.82 33.49
CA ASN A 408 23.89 6.26 32.16
C ASN A 408 25.31 5.72 31.90
N PRO A 409 25.50 4.41 31.65
CA PRO A 409 26.80 3.79 31.39
C PRO A 409 27.62 4.38 30.23
N LYS A 410 27.03 5.23 29.37
CA LYS A 410 27.68 5.81 28.18
C LYS A 410 28.05 7.30 28.33
N THR A 411 27.48 8.02 29.30
CA THR A 411 27.71 9.46 29.49
C THR A 411 28.20 9.84 30.88
N ASP A 412 27.85 9.05 31.90
CA ASP A 412 28.03 9.42 33.30
C ASP A 412 29.19 8.66 33.98
N VAL A 413 29.93 7.88 33.19
CA VAL A 413 31.07 7.07 33.62
C VAL A 413 32.32 7.59 32.95
N ASP A 414 33.37 7.87 33.71
CA ASP A 414 34.67 8.19 33.12
C ASP A 414 35.25 6.95 32.41
N LYS A 415 35.38 7.04 31.10
CA LYS A 415 35.79 5.92 30.21
C LYS A 415 37.18 5.33 30.51
N ASN A 416 38.04 6.04 31.25
CA ASN A 416 39.40 5.61 31.52
C ASN A 416 39.49 4.91 32.88
N THR A 417 38.96 5.55 33.93
CA THR A 417 38.99 5.11 35.32
C THR A 417 37.81 4.23 35.71
N GLY A 418 36.70 4.28 34.98
CA GLY A 418 35.43 3.63 35.32
C GLY A 418 34.63 4.31 36.43
N LEU A 419 35.03 5.50 36.90
CA LEU A 419 34.34 6.19 37.99
C LEU A 419 32.96 6.69 37.54
N ILE A 420 31.89 6.33 38.27
CA ILE A 420 30.54 6.86 38.03
C ILE A 420 30.43 8.24 38.69
N ASN A 421 30.03 9.25 37.91
CA ASN A 421 29.81 10.61 38.40
C ASN A 421 28.63 11.27 37.67
N SER A 422 27.42 10.80 37.95
CA SER A 422 26.18 11.38 37.42
C SER A 422 25.69 12.56 38.27
N LYS A 423 24.62 13.24 37.81
CA LYS A 423 23.98 14.33 38.56
C LYS A 423 23.35 13.85 39.88
N THR A 424 22.83 12.63 39.94
CA THR A 424 22.19 12.08 41.15
C THR A 424 23.12 11.12 41.90
N MET A 425 23.99 10.40 41.20
CA MET A 425 25.04 9.54 41.75
C MET A 425 26.42 10.19 41.54
N PRO A 426 26.80 11.23 42.31
CA PRO A 426 28.13 11.82 42.22
C PRO A 426 29.19 10.86 42.80
N ALA A 427 30.40 10.93 42.25
CA ALA A 427 31.55 10.17 42.74
C ALA A 427 32.02 10.60 44.12
N TYR A 428 31.95 11.92 44.36
CA TYR A 428 32.49 12.61 45.53
C TYR A 428 31.34 13.13 46.39
N ASN A 429 31.50 13.08 47.70
CA ASN A 429 30.53 13.61 48.69
C ASN A 429 29.12 13.01 48.60
N ASN A 430 28.97 11.80 48.05
CA ASN A 430 27.73 11.05 48.10
C ASN A 430 27.43 10.59 49.53
N LYS A 431 26.23 10.94 50.03
CA LYS A 431 25.82 10.71 51.42
C LYS A 431 25.50 9.25 51.76
N TYR A 432 25.32 8.38 50.77
CA TYR A 432 24.82 7.01 50.96
C TYR A 432 25.72 5.92 50.31
N LEU A 433 26.71 6.35 49.52
CA LEU A 433 27.70 5.51 48.84
C LEU A 433 29.10 6.16 48.94
N GLN A 434 30.15 5.34 48.96
CA GLN A 434 31.52 5.76 48.66
C GLN A 434 31.85 5.38 47.20
N GLY A 435 32.42 6.33 46.44
CA GLY A 435 33.10 6.10 45.15
C GLY A 435 32.53 4.98 44.26
N PRO A 436 31.36 5.14 43.64
CA PRO A 436 30.75 4.12 42.76
C PRO A 436 31.51 3.96 41.44
N TYR A 437 31.67 2.71 40.97
CA TYR A 437 32.39 2.36 39.73
C TYR A 437 31.56 1.53 38.74
N TYR A 438 31.85 1.70 37.45
CA TYR A 438 31.38 0.86 36.35
C TYR A 438 32.55 0.55 35.39
N PHE A 439 32.91 -0.72 35.28
CA PHE A 439 33.98 -1.19 34.41
C PHE A 439 33.43 -1.98 33.23
N THR A 440 34.09 -1.89 32.08
CA THR A 440 33.80 -2.74 30.91
C THR A 440 35.08 -3.26 30.27
N THR A 441 35.02 -4.43 29.64
CA THR A 441 36.15 -4.98 28.87
C THR A 441 36.29 -4.36 27.47
N THR A 442 35.75 -3.17 27.23
CA THR A 442 35.88 -2.45 25.94
C THR A 442 37.26 -1.79 25.77
N THR A 443 38.00 -1.62 26.86
CA THR A 443 39.39 -1.14 26.88
C THR A 443 40.24 -2.06 27.74
N ASP A 444 41.56 -2.13 27.48
CA ASP A 444 42.49 -2.90 28.33
C ASP A 444 42.48 -2.42 29.78
N THR A 445 42.33 -1.12 29.99
CA THR A 445 42.23 -0.48 31.31
C THR A 445 40.97 -0.93 32.05
N GLY A 446 39.81 -0.89 31.37
CA GLY A 446 38.55 -1.36 31.93
C GLY A 446 38.54 -2.87 32.19
N LYS A 447 39.16 -3.68 31.32
CA LYS A 447 39.35 -5.12 31.55
C LYS A 447 40.24 -5.38 32.77
N LYS A 448 41.35 -4.66 32.93
CA LYS A 448 42.26 -4.78 34.09
C LYS A 448 41.55 -4.38 35.39
N ASN A 449 40.83 -3.25 35.39
CA ASN A 449 40.02 -2.80 36.52
C ASN A 449 38.99 -3.88 36.90
N LEU A 450 38.12 -4.30 35.97
CA LEU A 450 37.09 -5.32 36.20
C LEU A 450 37.65 -6.63 36.77
N TRP A 451 38.80 -7.11 36.27
CA TRP A 451 39.43 -8.31 36.81
C TRP A 451 39.98 -8.09 38.23
N GLN A 452 40.72 -6.99 38.44
CA GLN A 452 41.47 -6.79 39.67
C GLN A 452 40.62 -6.38 40.88
N THR A 453 39.41 -5.87 40.65
CA THR A 453 38.42 -5.60 41.70
C THR A 453 37.43 -6.76 41.84
N TYR A 454 36.68 -7.09 40.79
CA TYR A 454 35.56 -8.01 40.90
C TYR A 454 36.00 -9.46 41.18
N PHE A 455 37.00 -9.94 40.45
CA PHE A 455 37.43 -11.34 40.50
C PHE A 455 38.59 -11.59 41.44
N LYS A 456 39.63 -10.76 41.38
CA LYS A 456 40.94 -11.18 41.86
C LYS A 456 41.10 -11.11 43.36
N LYS A 457 41.34 -12.27 44.00
CA LYS A 457 41.98 -12.30 45.32
C LYS A 457 43.43 -11.81 45.27
N TRP A 458 43.79 -10.95 46.21
CA TRP A 458 45.13 -10.39 46.34
C TRP A 458 45.81 -10.76 47.67
N GLY A 459 47.14 -10.67 47.70
CA GLY A 459 47.96 -11.03 48.87
C GLY A 459 48.15 -9.86 49.85
N LEU A 460 48.26 -10.19 51.14
CA LEU A 460 48.26 -9.26 52.29
C LEU A 460 49.26 -8.08 52.22
N PHE A 461 50.33 -8.19 51.41
CA PHE A 461 51.39 -7.19 51.30
C PHE A 461 51.50 -6.55 49.90
N SER A 462 50.50 -6.72 49.04
CA SER A 462 50.55 -6.33 47.63
C SER A 462 49.95 -4.92 47.41
N LYS A 463 50.47 -4.14 46.43
CA LYS A 463 49.92 -2.84 45.98
C LYS A 463 49.05 -3.04 44.75
N VAL A 464 47.75 -2.75 44.85
CA VAL A 464 46.77 -3.74 44.38
C VAL A 464 45.43 -3.22 43.91
N SER A 465 44.68 -2.54 44.78
CA SER A 465 43.36 -1.98 44.48
C SER A 465 43.52 -0.55 43.98
N ASN A 466 44.46 -0.39 43.04
CA ASN A 466 44.82 0.87 42.39
C ASN A 466 44.38 0.83 40.94
N ASN A 467 43.69 1.87 40.49
CA ASN A 467 43.12 1.99 39.16
C ASN A 467 44.18 1.78 38.07
N ALA A 468 43.90 0.89 37.13
CA ALA A 468 44.81 0.54 36.04
C ALA A 468 45.07 1.71 35.06
N HIS A 469 44.35 2.84 35.18
CA HIS A 469 44.59 4.03 34.38
C HIS A 469 45.75 4.90 34.90
N ASP A 470 45.69 5.31 36.17
CA ASP A 470 46.54 6.34 36.75
C ASP A 470 47.38 5.85 37.94
N GLY A 471 47.20 4.60 38.36
CA GLY A 471 47.91 3.99 39.48
C GLY A 471 47.50 4.49 40.86
N LYS A 472 46.43 5.28 41.00
CA LYS A 472 45.90 5.73 42.30
C LYS A 472 44.96 4.70 42.93
N PRO A 473 44.79 4.66 44.27
CA PRO A 473 43.70 3.90 44.89
C PRO A 473 42.31 4.34 44.37
N TYR A 474 41.32 3.46 44.45
CA TYR A 474 39.92 3.84 44.21
C TYR A 474 39.40 4.80 45.31
N VAL A 475 38.40 5.63 44.98
CA VAL A 475 37.76 6.56 45.94
C VAL A 475 37.05 5.75 47.04
N GLY A 476 37.30 6.11 48.31
CA GLY A 476 36.88 5.31 49.47
C GLY A 476 37.84 4.17 49.82
N ASN A 477 38.99 4.10 49.13
CA ASN A 477 39.88 2.94 49.04
C ASN A 477 39.16 1.67 48.52
N ASP A 478 39.95 0.68 48.11
CA ASP A 478 39.59 -0.73 47.95
C ASP A 478 38.09 -1.10 47.74
N HIS A 479 37.78 -1.55 46.52
CA HIS A 479 36.48 -2.12 46.13
C HIS A 479 36.55 -3.63 45.81
N GLU A 480 37.64 -4.32 46.16
CA GLU A 480 37.82 -5.74 45.77
C GLU A 480 36.70 -6.66 46.29
N LEU A 481 36.24 -7.60 45.44
CA LEU A 481 35.17 -8.57 45.75
C LEU A 481 35.63 -10.04 45.73
N HIS A 482 36.85 -10.31 45.25
CA HIS A 482 37.54 -11.63 45.34
C HIS A 482 36.79 -12.83 44.74
N PHE A 483 35.89 -12.63 43.79
CA PHE A 483 34.98 -13.68 43.30
C PHE A 483 35.66 -14.95 42.77
N ASN A 484 36.94 -14.89 42.39
CA ASN A 484 37.67 -16.07 41.93
C ASN A 484 37.94 -17.13 43.01
N ASP A 485 37.88 -16.81 44.31
CA ASP A 485 38.10 -17.79 45.39
C ASP A 485 36.81 -18.42 45.96
N PHE A 486 35.64 -18.00 45.48
CA PHE A 486 34.35 -18.43 45.99
C PHE A 486 34.04 -19.88 45.59
N LYS A 487 33.40 -20.63 46.50
CA LYS A 487 33.00 -22.03 46.32
C LYS A 487 31.49 -22.19 46.35
N ILE A 488 30.98 -23.20 45.64
CA ILE A 488 29.54 -23.50 45.59
C ILE A 488 29.01 -23.82 47.00
N ALA A 489 28.00 -23.07 47.43
CA ALA A 489 27.35 -23.15 48.74
C ALA A 489 25.95 -23.80 48.68
N SER A 490 25.29 -23.78 47.52
CA SER A 490 24.07 -24.54 47.29
C SER A 490 24.35 -26.04 47.14
N LYS A 491 23.47 -26.91 47.65
CA LYS A 491 23.62 -28.38 47.54
C LYS A 491 23.24 -28.92 46.15
N THR A 492 22.56 -28.10 45.35
CA THR A 492 22.14 -28.33 43.96
C THR A 492 22.32 -27.01 43.19
N GLY A 493 22.40 -27.08 41.85
CA GLY A 493 22.29 -25.89 41.00
C GLY A 493 23.45 -25.64 40.02
N VAL A 494 24.52 -26.43 40.02
CA VAL A 494 25.62 -26.30 39.03
C VAL A 494 25.92 -27.64 38.36
N ASP A 495 25.55 -27.75 37.08
CA ASP A 495 25.77 -28.96 36.29
C ASP A 495 27.27 -29.19 36.05
N GLY A 496 27.73 -30.43 36.22
CA GLY A 496 29.16 -30.78 36.16
C GLY A 496 30.00 -30.37 37.39
N ALA A 497 29.37 -29.94 38.49
CA ALA A 497 30.05 -29.54 39.72
C ALA A 497 29.31 -29.98 40.99
N LYS A 498 29.90 -29.69 42.15
CA LYS A 498 29.38 -30.06 43.48
C LYS A 498 29.61 -28.95 44.50
N TYR A 499 28.87 -29.01 45.61
CA TYR A 499 29.12 -28.22 46.80
C TYR A 499 30.60 -28.26 47.21
N GLY A 500 31.20 -27.10 47.46
CA GLY A 500 32.61 -26.94 47.81
C GLY A 500 33.60 -26.87 46.63
N ASP A 501 33.18 -27.08 45.39
CA ASP A 501 34.02 -26.75 44.22
C ASP A 501 34.07 -25.22 44.00
N LEU A 502 35.19 -24.71 43.50
CA LEU A 502 35.36 -23.30 43.11
C LEU A 502 34.41 -22.93 41.95
N ILE A 503 33.74 -21.77 42.04
CA ILE A 503 32.74 -21.37 41.05
C ILE A 503 33.35 -20.76 39.78
N ILE A 504 34.42 -19.96 39.90
CA ILE A 504 35.06 -19.29 38.76
C ILE A 504 36.35 -19.99 38.30
N ASP A 505 36.46 -20.22 36.99
CA ASP A 505 37.68 -20.56 36.27
C ASP A 505 38.36 -19.26 35.80
N ASP A 506 39.33 -18.77 36.59
CA ASP A 506 40.09 -17.55 36.33
C ASP A 506 41.52 -17.86 35.90
N LYS A 507 41.72 -17.97 34.58
CA LYS A 507 43.02 -18.24 33.95
C LYS A 507 44.07 -17.19 34.29
N GLN A 508 43.67 -15.93 34.53
CA GLN A 508 44.59 -14.83 34.82
C GLN A 508 44.98 -14.82 36.32
N GLY A 509 44.09 -15.27 37.21
CA GLY A 509 44.37 -15.54 38.63
C GLY A 509 45.01 -16.90 38.91
N GLY A 510 45.03 -17.81 37.93
CA GLY A 510 45.50 -19.19 38.08
C GLY A 510 44.50 -20.13 38.77
N VAL A 511 43.24 -19.73 38.90
CA VAL A 511 42.20 -20.46 39.65
C VAL A 511 41.36 -21.31 38.71
N LYS A 512 41.02 -22.54 39.12
CA LYS A 512 40.28 -23.52 38.32
C LYS A 512 38.92 -23.82 38.95
N GLY A 513 37.86 -23.35 38.31
CA GLY A 513 36.47 -23.48 38.77
C GLY A 513 35.54 -24.01 37.69
N VAL A 514 34.34 -23.45 37.57
CA VAL A 514 33.25 -24.00 36.72
C VAL A 514 32.80 -23.04 35.62
N PHE A 515 32.75 -21.72 35.86
CA PHE A 515 32.40 -20.70 34.87
C PHE A 515 33.60 -19.79 34.58
N SER A 516 33.91 -19.52 33.31
CA SER A 516 35.14 -18.76 32.99
C SER A 516 35.01 -17.27 33.32
N SER A 517 35.99 -16.70 34.05
CA SER A 517 36.03 -15.24 34.32
C SER A 517 36.05 -14.41 33.04
N ASP A 518 36.68 -14.95 31.98
CA ASP A 518 36.69 -14.36 30.63
C ASP A 518 35.29 -14.14 30.02
N ASN A 519 34.22 -14.73 30.57
CA ASN A 519 32.85 -14.53 30.06
C ASN A 519 32.19 -13.24 30.56
N PHE A 520 32.71 -12.59 31.59
CA PHE A 520 32.15 -11.35 32.12
C PHE A 520 32.75 -10.12 31.40
N ASN A 521 31.90 -9.17 30.99
CA ASN A 521 32.33 -7.99 30.21
C ASN A 521 32.00 -6.63 30.86
N GLN A 522 31.09 -6.60 31.83
CA GLN A 522 30.62 -5.40 32.52
C GLN A 522 30.52 -5.70 34.01
N ALA A 523 30.97 -4.77 34.85
CA ALA A 523 30.80 -4.84 36.30
C ALA A 523 30.47 -3.46 36.86
N MET A 524 29.66 -3.41 37.91
CA MET A 524 29.38 -2.22 38.72
C MET A 524 29.68 -2.52 40.18
N GLU A 525 30.35 -1.61 40.85
CA GLU A 525 30.87 -1.80 42.20
C GLU A 525 30.53 -0.59 43.08
N PHE A 526 30.14 -0.90 44.30
CA PHE A 526 29.57 0.03 45.25
C PHE A 526 30.05 -0.29 46.66
N LYS A 527 30.04 0.74 47.49
CA LYS A 527 30.48 0.65 48.88
C LYS A 527 29.58 1.50 49.74
N SER A 528 29.03 0.93 50.82
CA SER A 528 28.19 1.69 51.76
C SER A 528 29.01 2.76 52.47
N GLN A 529 28.33 3.66 53.18
CA GLN A 529 28.93 4.47 54.22
C GLN A 529 28.94 3.68 55.55
N GLY A 530 29.09 4.35 56.70
CA GLY A 530 29.12 3.72 58.03
C GLY A 530 30.53 3.36 58.54
N LYS A 531 30.70 3.42 59.88
CA LYS A 531 31.98 3.37 60.61
C LYS A 531 31.92 2.36 61.77
N THR A 532 33.03 1.67 62.03
CA THR A 532 33.16 0.48 62.91
C THR A 532 32.75 0.69 64.37
N GLY A 533 32.28 -0.39 65.02
CA GLY A 533 31.95 -0.42 66.45
C GLY A 533 30.80 0.53 66.82
N LYS A 534 30.97 1.34 67.88
CA LYS A 534 30.00 2.39 68.27
C LYS A 534 29.98 3.59 67.30
N GLY A 535 30.37 3.39 66.03
CA GLY A 535 30.73 4.42 65.06
C GLY A 535 29.58 4.99 64.24
N TYR A 536 28.32 4.64 64.51
CA TYR A 536 27.15 4.93 63.67
C TYR A 536 27.23 4.25 62.28
N PRO A 537 26.98 2.93 62.19
CA PRO A 537 26.90 2.19 60.94
C PRO A 537 25.60 2.50 60.17
N GLN A 538 25.60 2.28 58.85
CA GLN A 538 24.50 2.59 57.95
C GLN A 538 23.48 1.44 57.89
N TYR A 539 22.21 1.71 58.17
CA TYR A 539 21.13 0.75 57.99
C TYR A 539 20.34 1.07 56.72
N SER A 540 20.76 0.50 55.58
CA SER A 540 20.15 0.72 54.26
C SER A 540 20.11 -0.56 53.42
N SER A 541 19.05 -0.71 52.63
CA SER A 541 18.94 -1.66 51.52
C SER A 541 19.26 -0.91 50.21
N TYR A 542 19.81 -1.61 49.21
CA TYR A 542 20.14 -1.03 47.90
C TYR A 542 19.44 -1.82 46.79
N VAL A 543 18.43 -1.21 46.15
CA VAL A 543 17.64 -1.81 45.07
C VAL A 543 18.15 -1.28 43.73
N ILE A 544 18.94 -2.09 43.02
CA ILE A 544 19.54 -1.72 41.73
C ILE A 544 18.66 -2.30 40.60
N SER A 545 18.23 -1.46 39.65
CA SER A 545 17.46 -1.91 38.49
C SER A 545 17.98 -1.35 37.17
N PHE A 546 17.98 -2.20 36.14
CA PHE A 546 18.45 -1.85 34.79
C PHE A 546 17.83 -2.78 33.73
N THR A 547 17.98 -2.42 32.45
CA THR A 547 17.53 -3.25 31.32
C THR A 547 18.70 -3.63 30.42
N THR A 548 18.73 -4.90 30.03
CA THR A 548 19.73 -5.52 29.15
C THR A 548 19.10 -6.04 27.86
N GLN A 549 19.91 -6.13 26.82
CA GLN A 549 19.66 -6.97 25.65
C GLN A 549 20.54 -8.21 25.78
N HIS A 550 19.90 -9.38 25.89
CA HIS A 550 20.49 -10.70 25.69
C HIS A 550 20.55 -11.02 24.19
N THR A 551 21.42 -11.95 23.79
CA THR A 551 21.41 -12.53 22.43
C THR A 551 21.83 -14.00 22.45
N ASP A 552 21.00 -14.85 21.83
CA ASP A 552 21.16 -16.32 21.81
C ASP A 552 22.47 -16.76 21.13
N SER A 553 22.97 -15.95 20.18
CA SER A 553 24.20 -16.22 19.45
C SER A 553 25.47 -16.01 20.30
N HIS A 554 25.48 -15.00 21.17
CA HIS A 554 26.60 -14.77 22.08
C HIS A 554 26.57 -15.74 23.27
N GLU A 555 25.38 -16.16 23.72
CA GLU A 555 25.19 -17.20 24.75
C GLU A 555 25.80 -18.55 24.34
N VAL A 556 25.66 -18.91 23.06
CA VAL A 556 26.28 -20.11 22.47
C VAL A 556 27.79 -19.98 22.32
N ASP A 557 28.28 -18.79 21.97
CA ASP A 557 29.71 -18.48 21.82
C ASP A 557 30.47 -18.30 23.16
N LEU A 558 29.79 -18.31 24.32
CA LEU A 558 30.44 -18.17 25.63
C LEU A 558 31.50 -19.26 25.88
N ILE A 559 32.63 -18.86 26.49
CA ILE A 559 33.78 -19.74 26.71
C ILE A 559 33.40 -20.84 27.70
N LYS A 560 33.51 -22.08 27.24
CA LYS A 560 33.41 -23.29 28.07
C LYS A 560 34.61 -23.39 29.01
N SER A 561 34.38 -23.69 30.27
CA SER A 561 35.45 -24.02 31.21
C SER A 561 36.05 -25.41 30.93
N PRO A 562 37.15 -25.81 31.60
CA PRO A 562 37.67 -27.18 31.52
C PRO A 562 36.70 -28.29 31.93
N LYS A 563 35.57 -27.94 32.58
CA LYS A 563 34.46 -28.84 32.93
C LYS A 563 33.33 -28.85 31.88
N GLY A 564 33.53 -28.23 30.71
CA GLY A 564 32.55 -28.15 29.61
C GLY A 564 31.43 -27.11 29.80
N GLN A 565 31.35 -26.49 30.98
CA GLN A 565 30.22 -25.70 31.45
C GLN A 565 30.29 -24.21 31.00
N GLN A 566 29.12 -23.59 30.79
CA GLN A 566 28.89 -22.20 30.35
C GLN A 566 27.80 -21.56 31.24
N PHE A 567 27.92 -20.29 31.62
CA PHE A 567 26.90 -19.53 32.35
C PHE A 567 26.62 -18.20 31.66
N SER A 568 25.33 -17.89 31.53
CA SER A 568 24.71 -16.72 30.91
C SER A 568 23.88 -16.00 31.97
N GLY A 569 24.12 -14.71 32.21
CA GLY A 569 23.35 -13.91 33.17
C GLY A 569 24.18 -12.98 34.04
N ILE A 570 23.82 -12.95 35.32
CA ILE A 570 24.30 -11.99 36.32
C ILE A 570 24.94 -12.70 37.51
N SER A 571 25.99 -12.10 38.07
CA SER A 571 26.44 -12.37 39.44
C SER A 571 26.25 -11.12 40.28
N ALA A 572 25.84 -11.29 41.54
CA ALA A 572 25.75 -10.23 42.54
C ALA A 572 26.48 -10.70 43.81
N ASN A 573 27.46 -9.90 44.26
CA ASN A 573 28.46 -10.30 45.23
C ASN A 573 28.58 -9.29 46.38
N ILE A 574 28.92 -9.79 47.57
CA ILE A 574 29.30 -9.02 48.76
C ILE A 574 30.63 -9.58 49.27
N TYR A 575 31.60 -8.70 49.53
CA TYR A 575 32.84 -9.05 50.24
C TYR A 575 33.13 -7.97 51.29
N SER A 576 32.64 -8.17 52.51
CA SER A 576 32.50 -7.10 53.50
C SER A 576 32.92 -7.53 54.90
N ASN A 577 33.96 -6.87 55.44
CA ASN A 577 34.38 -7.02 56.83
C ASN A 577 33.50 -6.14 57.73
N GLN A 578 32.62 -6.75 58.51
CA GLN A 578 31.72 -6.07 59.45
C GLN A 578 32.11 -6.47 60.87
N ASP A 579 32.50 -5.48 61.69
CA ASP A 579 33.01 -5.63 63.06
C ASP A 579 34.00 -6.81 63.28
N GLY A 580 34.85 -7.07 62.30
CA GLY A 580 35.90 -8.09 62.33
C GLY A 580 35.55 -9.40 61.59
N TYR A 581 34.32 -9.57 61.10
CA TYR A 581 33.90 -10.74 60.34
C TYR A 581 33.75 -10.45 58.85
N TYR A 582 34.45 -11.22 58.01
CA TYR A 582 34.33 -11.18 56.55
C TYR A 582 33.12 -11.97 56.06
N ASN A 583 32.12 -11.25 55.57
CA ASN A 583 30.95 -11.78 54.87
C ASN A 583 31.28 -11.88 53.38
N MET A 584 31.25 -13.08 52.82
CA MET A 584 31.73 -13.38 51.46
C MET A 584 30.62 -14.12 50.70
N TYR A 585 29.63 -13.38 50.19
CA TYR A 585 28.40 -13.94 49.62
C TYR A 585 28.28 -13.66 48.13
N SER A 586 27.84 -14.64 47.35
CA SER A 586 27.58 -14.51 45.91
C SER A 586 26.29 -15.26 45.53
N SER A 587 25.49 -14.60 44.71
CA SER A 587 24.33 -15.16 44.03
C SER A 587 24.52 -14.98 42.53
N LEU A 588 24.51 -16.08 41.77
CA LEU A 588 24.48 -16.06 40.31
C LEU A 588 23.10 -16.48 39.83
N TYR A 589 22.55 -15.74 38.86
CA TYR A 589 21.20 -15.97 38.35
C TYR A 589 21.18 -15.83 36.83
N GLY A 590 20.47 -16.72 36.15
CA GLY A 590 20.39 -16.70 34.69
C GLY A 590 20.16 -18.07 34.12
N GLU A 591 21.03 -18.49 33.21
CA GLU A 591 20.93 -19.72 32.43
C GLU A 591 22.31 -20.40 32.39
N GLN A 592 22.35 -21.73 32.47
CA GLN A 592 23.59 -22.50 32.34
C GLN A 592 23.43 -23.61 31.30
N ARG A 593 24.55 -24.08 30.76
CA ARG A 593 24.54 -25.20 29.82
C ARG A 593 24.12 -26.46 30.58
N ALA A 594 23.06 -27.11 30.10
CA ALA A 594 22.57 -28.33 30.72
C ALA A 594 23.51 -29.49 30.38
N LEU A 595 24.05 -30.17 31.40
CA LEU A 595 24.98 -31.28 31.27
C LEU A 595 24.41 -32.54 31.93
N ASN A 596 24.85 -33.71 31.47
CA ASN A 596 24.59 -34.97 32.15
C ASN A 596 25.49 -35.11 33.40
N ALA A 597 25.26 -36.16 34.20
CA ALA A 597 26.02 -36.44 35.43
C ALA A 597 27.53 -36.74 35.23
N LYS A 598 28.03 -36.83 33.99
CA LYS A 598 29.46 -36.94 33.64
C LYS A 598 30.08 -35.60 33.24
N GLY A 599 29.27 -34.59 32.93
CA GLY A 599 29.71 -33.29 32.38
C GLY A 599 29.60 -33.17 30.85
N ASP A 600 29.06 -34.16 30.14
CA ASP A 600 28.77 -34.01 28.70
C ASP A 600 27.49 -33.19 28.51
N PRO A 601 27.38 -32.30 27.50
CA PRO A 601 26.13 -31.57 27.22
C PRO A 601 24.93 -32.49 27.00
N LEU A 602 23.75 -32.03 27.39
CA LEU A 602 22.49 -32.69 27.03
C LEU A 602 22.11 -32.36 25.58
N GLU A 603 21.59 -33.38 24.89
CA GLU A 603 21.09 -33.30 23.52
C GLU A 603 19.56 -33.19 23.52
N ALA A 604 19.01 -32.26 22.72
CA ALA A 604 17.59 -31.91 22.73
C ALA A 604 16.66 -33.11 22.46
N GLU A 605 17.04 -33.99 21.52
CA GLU A 605 16.28 -35.21 21.19
C GLU A 605 16.13 -36.18 22.37
N ASN A 606 17.13 -36.25 23.24
CA ASN A 606 17.17 -37.18 24.37
C ASN A 606 16.29 -36.68 25.51
N ILE A 607 16.08 -35.38 25.66
CA ILE A 607 15.32 -34.78 26.78
C ILE A 607 13.93 -34.25 26.41
N ILE A 608 13.69 -33.75 25.19
CA ILE A 608 12.39 -33.17 24.78
C ILE A 608 11.48 -34.25 24.15
N PRO A 609 10.20 -34.37 24.53
CA PRO A 609 9.26 -35.30 23.89
C PRO A 609 9.09 -35.00 22.39
N ASN A 610 9.07 -36.05 21.56
CA ASN A 610 8.83 -35.99 20.11
C ASN A 610 9.73 -35.01 19.31
N TRP A 611 10.91 -34.62 19.83
CA TRP A 611 11.78 -33.58 19.23
C TRP A 611 12.02 -33.77 17.73
N ASN A 612 12.42 -34.98 17.33
CA ASN A 612 12.78 -35.27 15.94
C ASN A 612 11.55 -35.31 15.02
N ASP A 613 10.37 -35.72 15.50
CA ASP A 613 9.11 -35.58 14.76
C ASP A 613 8.77 -34.09 14.55
N ALA A 614 8.85 -33.27 15.60
CA ALA A 614 8.56 -31.83 15.52
C ALA A 614 9.54 -31.09 14.60
N LYS A 615 10.85 -31.39 14.71
CA LYS A 615 11.92 -30.82 13.87
C LYS A 615 11.74 -31.21 12.40
N ALA A 616 11.34 -32.45 12.11
CA ALA A 616 11.01 -32.90 10.76
C ALA A 616 9.73 -32.24 10.21
N ALA A 617 8.68 -32.15 11.04
CA ALA A 617 7.41 -31.53 10.66
C ALA A 617 7.55 -30.03 10.36
N ASN A 618 8.26 -29.29 11.21
CA ASN A 618 8.58 -27.88 10.99
C ASN A 618 9.34 -27.67 9.68
N LYS A 619 10.36 -28.51 9.40
CA LYS A 619 11.10 -28.44 8.13
C LYS A 619 10.18 -28.67 6.93
N ALA A 620 9.25 -29.63 6.98
CA ALA A 620 8.30 -29.87 5.89
C ALA A 620 7.33 -28.70 5.66
N ILE A 621 6.97 -27.96 6.72
CA ILE A 621 6.21 -26.71 6.64
C ILE A 621 7.03 -25.60 5.96
N ASP A 622 8.30 -25.45 6.33
CA ASP A 622 9.19 -24.45 5.70
C ASP A 622 9.49 -24.78 4.23
N ASP A 623 9.78 -26.05 3.90
CA ASP A 623 9.96 -26.51 2.52
C ASP A 623 8.71 -26.21 1.66
N ALA A 624 7.51 -26.48 2.20
CA ALA A 624 6.25 -26.16 1.52
C ALA A 624 6.04 -24.64 1.35
N LEU A 625 6.39 -23.84 2.36
CA LEU A 625 6.29 -22.38 2.30
C LEU A 625 7.26 -21.78 1.28
N VAL A 626 8.51 -22.25 1.24
CA VAL A 626 9.52 -21.82 0.25
C VAL A 626 9.05 -22.14 -1.16
N ASN A 627 8.58 -23.36 -1.40
CA ASN A 627 8.04 -23.76 -2.71
C ASN A 627 6.84 -22.90 -3.13
N LYS A 628 5.88 -22.64 -2.22
CA LYS A 628 4.71 -21.79 -2.49
C LYS A 628 5.08 -20.33 -2.73
N LYS A 629 6.05 -19.78 -1.99
CA LYS A 629 6.62 -18.44 -2.25
C LYS A 629 7.29 -18.37 -3.63
N GLY A 630 8.01 -19.42 -4.03
CA GLY A 630 8.57 -19.55 -5.38
C GLY A 630 7.51 -19.49 -6.48
N GLU A 631 6.48 -20.34 -6.38
CA GLU A 631 5.32 -20.36 -7.30
C GLU A 631 4.71 -18.95 -7.47
N ILE A 632 4.35 -18.30 -6.36
CA ILE A 632 3.73 -16.96 -6.38
C ILE A 632 4.67 -15.90 -6.99
N ASN A 633 5.95 -15.91 -6.63
CA ASN A 633 6.92 -14.94 -7.15
C ASN A 633 7.14 -15.10 -8.66
N THR A 634 7.17 -16.32 -9.18
CA THR A 634 7.34 -16.60 -10.62
C THR A 634 6.11 -16.28 -11.48
N ALA A 635 4.91 -16.10 -10.89
CA ALA A 635 3.70 -15.79 -11.64
C ALA A 635 3.81 -14.43 -12.38
N THR A 636 3.62 -14.42 -13.69
CA THR A 636 3.75 -13.21 -14.53
C THR A 636 2.42 -12.53 -14.84
N ASN A 637 1.29 -13.18 -14.53
CA ASN A 637 -0.05 -12.72 -14.85
C ASN A 637 -0.75 -11.94 -13.71
N ILE A 638 -0.11 -11.82 -12.55
CA ILE A 638 -0.60 -11.08 -11.37
C ILE A 638 0.38 -9.97 -10.97
N ASP A 639 -0.16 -8.91 -10.38
CA ASP A 639 0.61 -7.76 -9.88
C ASP A 639 1.34 -8.07 -8.55
N GLN A 640 2.15 -7.13 -8.07
CA GLN A 640 2.90 -7.31 -6.83
C GLN A 640 2.00 -7.31 -5.59
N ALA A 641 0.93 -6.50 -5.53
CA ALA A 641 0.05 -6.48 -4.38
C ALA A 641 -0.70 -7.82 -4.22
N THR A 642 -1.08 -8.46 -5.34
CA THR A 642 -1.63 -9.82 -5.31
C THR A 642 -0.58 -10.83 -4.82
N LYS A 643 0.67 -10.74 -5.27
CA LYS A 643 1.77 -11.60 -4.77
C LYS A 643 1.97 -11.45 -3.28
N ASP A 644 2.08 -10.22 -2.78
CA ASP A 644 2.32 -9.94 -1.36
C ASP A 644 1.18 -10.48 -0.48
N ASN A 645 -0.07 -10.32 -0.92
CA ASN A 645 -1.24 -10.89 -0.23
C ASN A 645 -1.25 -12.42 -0.21
N LEU A 646 -0.91 -13.08 -1.33
CA LEU A 646 -0.80 -14.55 -1.39
C LEU A 646 0.36 -15.07 -0.54
N ILE A 647 1.53 -14.40 -0.58
CA ILE A 647 2.71 -14.72 0.23
C ILE A 647 2.39 -14.56 1.72
N LYS A 648 1.63 -13.53 2.10
CA LYS A 648 1.13 -13.37 3.47
C LYS A 648 0.21 -14.54 3.85
N GLY A 649 -0.79 -14.87 3.04
CA GLY A 649 -1.71 -15.98 3.32
C GLY A 649 -1.00 -17.33 3.48
N ALA A 650 0.02 -17.61 2.65
CA ALA A 650 0.84 -18.81 2.80
C ALA A 650 1.69 -18.79 4.08
N THR A 651 2.24 -17.63 4.45
CA THR A 651 3.06 -17.48 5.68
C THR A 651 2.20 -17.53 6.95
N ASP A 652 0.98 -16.98 6.93
CA ASP A 652 -0.01 -17.09 8.00
C ASP A 652 -0.39 -18.57 8.23
N ALA A 653 -0.63 -19.33 7.14
CA ALA A 653 -0.93 -20.76 7.19
C ALA A 653 0.24 -21.60 7.74
N ALA A 654 1.48 -21.28 7.36
CA ALA A 654 2.68 -21.91 7.90
C ALA A 654 2.87 -21.62 9.40
N GLY A 655 2.65 -20.37 9.83
CA GLY A 655 2.70 -19.98 11.25
C GLY A 655 1.64 -20.72 12.09
N ALA A 656 0.41 -20.84 11.58
CA ALA A 656 -0.64 -21.62 12.22
C ALA A 656 -0.28 -23.11 12.35
N ALA A 657 0.40 -23.68 11.34
CA ALA A 657 0.88 -25.06 11.39
C ALA A 657 2.01 -25.26 12.41
N LYS A 658 2.99 -24.35 12.46
CA LYS A 658 4.07 -24.38 13.47
C LYS A 658 3.53 -24.30 14.90
N ASN A 659 2.58 -23.40 15.16
CA ASN A 659 1.89 -23.32 16.46
C ASN A 659 1.15 -24.63 16.82
N ALA A 660 0.55 -25.30 15.83
CA ALA A 660 -0.13 -26.59 16.05
C ALA A 660 0.87 -27.74 16.29
N ILE A 661 2.07 -27.68 15.70
CA ILE A 661 3.17 -28.63 15.96
C ILE A 661 3.74 -28.42 17.37
N SER A 662 4.00 -27.18 17.78
CA SER A 662 4.57 -26.88 19.11
C SER A 662 3.60 -27.13 20.27
N GLN A 663 2.29 -27.16 20.01
CA GLN A 663 1.25 -27.58 20.96
C GLN A 663 0.96 -29.10 20.97
N ALA A 664 1.49 -29.87 20.02
CA ALA A 664 1.16 -31.28 19.86
C ALA A 664 1.96 -32.19 20.82
N THR A 665 1.25 -32.91 21.69
CA THR A 665 1.85 -33.79 22.71
C THR A 665 2.24 -35.19 22.22
N THR A 666 1.86 -35.57 20.99
CA THR A 666 2.15 -36.89 20.40
C THR A 666 2.66 -36.77 18.97
N ALA A 667 3.49 -37.73 18.54
CA ALA A 667 4.01 -37.80 17.18
C ALA A 667 2.91 -37.83 16.10
N ASP A 668 1.76 -38.43 16.38
CA ASP A 668 0.65 -38.48 15.41
C ASP A 668 -0.14 -37.17 15.33
N ALA A 669 -0.23 -36.42 16.44
CA ALA A 669 -0.75 -35.06 16.42
C ALA A 669 0.20 -34.12 15.65
N ILE A 670 1.52 -34.29 15.79
CA ILE A 670 2.54 -33.58 15.00
C ILE A 670 2.39 -33.88 13.50
N LYS A 671 2.32 -35.16 13.11
CA LYS A 671 2.12 -35.57 11.70
C LYS A 671 0.81 -35.04 11.12
N LYS A 672 -0.26 -34.99 11.92
CA LYS A 672 -1.53 -34.38 11.50
C LYS A 672 -1.39 -32.87 11.29
N ALA A 673 -0.77 -32.14 12.22
CA ALA A 673 -0.51 -30.70 12.10
C ALA A 673 0.37 -30.37 10.89
N GLN A 674 1.39 -31.19 10.61
CA GLN A 674 2.20 -31.12 9.39
C GLN A 674 1.34 -31.29 8.13
N GLY A 675 0.53 -32.36 8.06
CA GLY A 675 -0.31 -32.65 6.89
C GLY A 675 -1.37 -31.58 6.62
N ASP A 676 -2.07 -31.13 7.66
CA ASP A 676 -3.03 -30.03 7.59
C ASP A 676 -2.35 -28.71 7.19
N GLY A 677 -1.15 -28.44 7.72
CA GLY A 677 -0.35 -27.25 7.42
C GLY A 677 0.10 -27.19 5.97
N VAL A 678 0.74 -28.25 5.45
CA VAL A 678 1.13 -28.36 4.04
C VAL A 678 -0.09 -28.26 3.12
N SER A 679 -1.21 -28.90 3.51
CA SER A 679 -2.50 -28.78 2.80
C SER A 679 -3.00 -27.33 2.75
N ASN A 680 -2.92 -26.59 3.87
CA ASN A 680 -3.37 -25.20 3.96
C ASN A 680 -2.46 -24.23 3.18
N ILE A 681 -1.14 -24.41 3.20
CA ILE A 681 -0.20 -23.66 2.36
C ILE A 681 -0.51 -23.90 0.87
N ASN A 682 -0.78 -25.15 0.47
CA ASN A 682 -1.11 -25.51 -0.91
C ASN A 682 -2.51 -25.05 -1.38
N LYS A 683 -3.43 -24.74 -0.45
CA LYS A 683 -4.73 -24.10 -0.77
C LYS A 683 -4.58 -22.64 -1.20
N VAL A 684 -3.44 -21.99 -0.95
CA VAL A 684 -3.12 -20.67 -1.52
C VAL A 684 -2.83 -20.85 -3.01
N LYS A 685 -3.82 -20.52 -3.86
CA LYS A 685 -3.74 -20.67 -5.31
C LYS A 685 -3.39 -19.34 -5.98
N VAL A 686 -2.45 -19.37 -6.92
CA VAL A 686 -2.24 -18.27 -7.87
C VAL A 686 -3.45 -18.16 -8.80
N PRO A 687 -4.14 -17.00 -8.91
CA PRO A 687 -5.27 -16.82 -9.82
C PRO A 687 -4.84 -16.91 -11.29
N SER A 688 -5.51 -17.73 -12.10
CA SER A 688 -5.10 -18.00 -13.48
C SER A 688 -5.59 -16.94 -14.49
N LEU A 689 -4.74 -16.66 -15.49
CA LEU A 689 -5.07 -15.76 -16.61
C LEU A 689 -6.30 -16.23 -17.40
N GLU A 690 -6.45 -17.55 -17.56
CA GLU A 690 -7.57 -18.12 -18.31
C GLU A 690 -8.92 -17.88 -17.61
N ALA A 691 -9.00 -18.05 -16.29
CA ALA A 691 -10.22 -17.73 -15.55
C ALA A 691 -10.54 -16.22 -15.60
N ALA A 692 -9.52 -15.35 -15.58
CA ALA A 692 -9.70 -13.91 -15.74
C ALA A 692 -10.23 -13.54 -17.15
N LYS A 693 -9.74 -14.22 -18.21
CA LYS A 693 -10.25 -14.05 -19.58
C LYS A 693 -11.69 -14.55 -19.74
N GLN A 694 -12.03 -15.69 -19.13
CA GLN A 694 -13.39 -16.23 -19.16
C GLN A 694 -14.39 -15.27 -18.47
N ALA A 695 -14.06 -14.78 -17.27
CA ALA A 695 -14.88 -13.78 -16.58
C ALA A 695 -15.02 -12.46 -17.38
N ALA A 696 -13.94 -11.98 -18.01
CA ALA A 696 -13.97 -10.78 -18.84
C ALA A 696 -14.83 -10.97 -20.11
N ASN A 697 -14.78 -12.14 -20.74
CA ASN A 697 -15.65 -12.48 -21.88
C ASN A 697 -17.13 -12.52 -21.46
N GLN A 698 -17.43 -13.07 -20.28
CA GLN A 698 -18.79 -13.15 -19.75
C GLN A 698 -19.41 -11.75 -19.52
N VAL A 699 -18.63 -10.81 -18.97
CA VAL A 699 -19.03 -9.39 -18.83
C VAL A 699 -19.32 -8.71 -20.17
N VAL A 700 -18.55 -9.06 -21.21
CA VAL A 700 -18.75 -8.55 -22.58
C VAL A 700 -19.99 -9.16 -23.25
N GLU A 701 -20.23 -10.46 -23.07
CA GLU A 701 -21.39 -11.16 -23.62
C GLU A 701 -22.70 -10.71 -22.97
N GLU A 702 -22.71 -10.48 -21.65
CA GLU A 702 -23.85 -9.88 -20.96
C GLU A 702 -24.19 -8.48 -21.49
N ALA A 703 -23.18 -7.63 -21.73
CA ALA A 703 -23.39 -6.29 -22.29
C ALA A 703 -23.92 -6.36 -23.73
N ALA A 704 -23.34 -7.23 -24.56
CA ALA A 704 -23.79 -7.46 -25.94
C ALA A 704 -25.23 -7.96 -25.98
N GLY A 705 -25.61 -8.90 -25.12
CA GLY A 705 -26.98 -9.40 -25.00
C GLY A 705 -27.96 -8.28 -24.62
N LYS A 706 -27.67 -7.54 -23.54
CA LYS A 706 -28.51 -6.42 -23.06
C LYS A 706 -28.71 -5.34 -24.13
N GLN A 707 -27.65 -4.99 -24.88
CA GLN A 707 -27.74 -3.95 -25.92
C GLN A 707 -28.48 -4.44 -27.18
N LYS A 708 -28.27 -5.69 -27.62
CA LYS A 708 -29.04 -6.28 -28.74
C LYS A 708 -30.52 -6.39 -28.39
N ASP A 709 -30.85 -6.77 -27.16
CA ASP A 709 -32.23 -6.80 -26.66
C ASP A 709 -32.90 -5.42 -26.71
N LEU A 710 -32.18 -4.36 -26.32
CA LEU A 710 -32.66 -2.98 -26.40
C LEU A 710 -32.94 -2.54 -27.85
N ILE A 711 -32.01 -2.83 -28.77
CA ILE A 711 -32.14 -2.53 -30.21
C ILE A 711 -33.35 -3.28 -30.79
N ASN A 712 -33.47 -4.58 -30.53
CA ASN A 712 -34.52 -5.42 -31.11
C ASN A 712 -35.92 -5.02 -30.63
N LYS A 713 -36.06 -4.66 -29.34
CA LYS A 713 -37.31 -4.22 -28.69
C LYS A 713 -37.67 -2.75 -28.98
N SER A 714 -36.82 -1.99 -29.67
CA SER A 714 -37.14 -0.62 -30.06
C SER A 714 -38.14 -0.59 -31.20
N ASN A 715 -39.33 -0.02 -30.99
CA ASN A 715 -40.40 0.00 -32.00
C ASN A 715 -40.25 1.14 -33.04
N ASN A 716 -39.41 2.12 -32.76
CA ASN A 716 -39.13 3.30 -33.59
C ASN A 716 -37.92 3.13 -34.54
N LEU A 717 -37.54 1.89 -34.86
CA LEU A 717 -36.41 1.57 -35.73
C LEU A 717 -36.84 0.55 -36.78
N SER A 718 -36.47 0.79 -38.04
CA SER A 718 -36.62 -0.18 -39.12
C SER A 718 -35.70 -1.38 -38.95
N ASP A 719 -36.01 -2.48 -39.63
CA ASP A 719 -35.18 -3.69 -39.59
C ASP A 719 -33.75 -3.45 -40.11
N SER A 720 -33.54 -2.48 -41.00
CA SER A 720 -32.19 -2.08 -41.44
C SER A 720 -31.43 -1.36 -40.33
N GLU A 721 -32.05 -0.40 -39.65
CA GLU A 721 -31.40 0.33 -38.54
C GLU A 721 -31.11 -0.61 -37.36
N LYS A 722 -32.03 -1.54 -37.05
CA LYS A 722 -31.80 -2.60 -36.07
C LYS A 722 -30.62 -3.48 -36.47
N LYS A 723 -30.55 -3.91 -37.73
CA LYS A 723 -29.44 -4.69 -38.25
C LYS A 723 -28.11 -3.94 -38.14
N ASP A 724 -28.07 -2.66 -38.50
CA ASP A 724 -26.85 -1.86 -38.51
C ASP A 724 -26.37 -1.46 -37.10
N LEU A 725 -27.28 -1.27 -36.14
CA LEU A 725 -26.93 -1.14 -34.72
C LEU A 725 -26.47 -2.47 -34.12
N ASN A 726 -27.12 -3.58 -34.45
CA ASN A 726 -26.68 -4.92 -34.04
C ASN A 726 -25.29 -5.28 -34.62
N ASN A 727 -24.98 -4.86 -35.85
CA ASN A 727 -23.66 -4.99 -36.47
C ASN A 727 -22.59 -4.16 -35.72
N GLN A 728 -22.94 -2.97 -35.22
CA GLN A 728 -22.04 -2.15 -34.39
C GLN A 728 -21.78 -2.81 -33.02
N VAL A 729 -22.81 -3.37 -32.37
CA VAL A 729 -22.63 -4.16 -31.13
C VAL A 729 -21.75 -5.38 -31.39
N GLU A 730 -21.94 -6.09 -32.51
CA GLU A 730 -21.10 -7.22 -32.90
C GLU A 730 -19.63 -6.79 -33.08
N ALA A 731 -19.37 -5.73 -33.85
CA ALA A 731 -18.02 -5.21 -34.06
C ALA A 731 -17.34 -4.77 -32.74
N ALA A 732 -18.07 -4.12 -31.83
CA ALA A 732 -17.58 -3.77 -30.50
C ALA A 732 -17.27 -5.03 -29.65
N THR A 733 -18.14 -6.04 -29.72
CA THR A 733 -17.98 -7.34 -29.04
C THR A 733 -16.73 -8.08 -29.51
N GLN A 734 -16.52 -8.19 -30.83
CA GLN A 734 -15.33 -8.85 -31.39
C GLN A 734 -14.04 -8.07 -31.07
N THR A 735 -14.09 -6.73 -31.07
CA THR A 735 -12.97 -5.89 -30.63
C THR A 735 -12.60 -6.13 -29.16
N ALA A 736 -13.61 -6.21 -28.29
CA ALA A 736 -13.42 -6.51 -26.87
C ALA A 736 -12.84 -7.92 -26.64
N LYS A 737 -13.38 -8.94 -27.31
CA LYS A 737 -12.86 -10.31 -27.24
C LYS A 737 -11.42 -10.42 -27.75
N GLY A 738 -11.07 -9.67 -28.80
CA GLY A 738 -9.68 -9.55 -29.28
C GLY A 738 -8.73 -8.96 -28.23
N ALA A 739 -9.15 -7.89 -27.53
CA ALA A 739 -8.36 -7.29 -26.45
C ALA A 739 -8.21 -8.22 -25.23
N ILE A 740 -9.28 -8.94 -24.84
CA ILE A 740 -9.23 -9.96 -23.78
C ILE A 740 -8.29 -11.11 -24.16
N ALA A 741 -8.38 -11.60 -25.41
CA ALA A 741 -7.50 -12.66 -25.92
C ALA A 741 -6.02 -12.23 -25.89
N ALA A 742 -5.72 -10.99 -26.25
CA ALA A 742 -4.38 -10.41 -26.24
C ALA A 742 -3.81 -10.11 -24.83
N ALA A 743 -4.64 -10.06 -23.79
CA ALA A 743 -4.18 -9.76 -22.43
C ALA A 743 -3.21 -10.81 -21.88
N THR A 744 -2.14 -10.34 -21.22
CA THR A 744 -1.11 -11.18 -20.57
C THR A 744 -1.22 -11.22 -19.05
N THR A 745 -2.02 -10.32 -18.45
CA THR A 745 -2.28 -10.23 -17.01
C THR A 745 -3.78 -10.28 -16.71
N ASN A 746 -4.12 -10.68 -15.48
CA ASN A 746 -5.51 -10.79 -15.03
C ASN A 746 -6.21 -9.43 -15.07
N ASP A 747 -5.53 -8.38 -14.60
CA ASP A 747 -6.04 -7.00 -14.64
C ASP A 747 -6.18 -6.47 -16.06
N GLY A 748 -5.27 -6.85 -16.96
CA GLY A 748 -5.37 -6.54 -18.39
C GLY A 748 -6.62 -7.16 -19.03
N ALA A 749 -6.92 -8.42 -18.70
CA ALA A 749 -8.14 -9.09 -19.16
C ALA A 749 -9.40 -8.43 -18.57
N ALA A 750 -9.42 -8.17 -17.26
CA ALA A 750 -10.53 -7.51 -16.58
C ALA A 750 -10.79 -6.11 -17.15
N LYS A 751 -9.74 -5.30 -17.37
CA LYS A 751 -9.83 -3.97 -17.96
C LYS A 751 -10.34 -4.01 -19.40
N ALA A 752 -9.87 -4.96 -20.22
CA ALA A 752 -10.36 -5.17 -21.57
C ALA A 752 -11.86 -5.55 -21.60
N GLY A 753 -12.33 -6.37 -20.65
CA GLY A 753 -13.75 -6.68 -20.49
C GLY A 753 -14.61 -5.47 -20.08
N GLN A 754 -14.13 -4.67 -19.13
CA GLN A 754 -14.80 -3.43 -18.71
C GLN A 754 -14.85 -2.38 -19.82
N ASP A 755 -13.76 -2.16 -20.55
CA ASP A 755 -13.70 -1.25 -21.70
C ASP A 755 -14.59 -1.75 -22.85
N GLY A 756 -14.61 -3.05 -23.10
CA GLY A 756 -15.49 -3.70 -24.06
C GLY A 756 -16.96 -3.47 -23.76
N SER A 757 -17.38 -3.77 -22.52
CA SER A 757 -18.74 -3.51 -22.02
C SER A 757 -19.10 -2.01 -22.11
N SER A 758 -18.18 -1.12 -21.70
CA SER A 758 -18.35 0.34 -21.84
C SER A 758 -18.56 0.77 -23.29
N ASN A 759 -17.84 0.17 -24.25
CA ASN A 759 -17.94 0.51 -25.67
C ASN A 759 -19.18 -0.08 -26.35
N ILE A 760 -19.64 -1.26 -25.94
CA ILE A 760 -20.92 -1.84 -26.37
C ILE A 760 -22.08 -0.93 -25.92
N ASN A 761 -22.08 -0.49 -24.66
CA ASN A 761 -23.11 0.38 -24.11
C ASN A 761 -23.12 1.81 -24.70
N LYS A 762 -22.09 2.19 -25.48
CA LYS A 762 -22.03 3.45 -26.26
C LYS A 762 -22.69 3.37 -27.63
N VAL A 763 -23.11 2.19 -28.11
CA VAL A 763 -23.84 2.05 -29.38
C VAL A 763 -25.22 2.71 -29.23
N LYS A 764 -25.32 3.97 -29.66
CA LYS A 764 -26.47 4.83 -29.42
C LYS A 764 -27.71 4.33 -30.17
N VAL A 765 -28.70 3.84 -29.42
CA VAL A 765 -30.05 3.55 -29.93
C VAL A 765 -30.82 4.87 -30.05
N PRO A 766 -31.32 5.26 -31.24
CA PRO A 766 -32.18 6.44 -31.38
C PRO A 766 -33.51 6.25 -30.63
N SER A 767 -33.93 7.27 -29.87
CA SER A 767 -35.26 7.29 -29.26
C SER A 767 -36.30 7.85 -30.23
N LEU A 768 -37.55 7.42 -30.09
CA LEU A 768 -38.71 7.98 -30.81
C LEU A 768 -38.76 9.51 -30.71
N GLU A 769 -38.45 10.07 -29.54
CA GLU A 769 -38.45 11.52 -29.32
C GLU A 769 -37.37 12.24 -30.16
N ALA A 770 -36.16 11.67 -30.25
CA ALA A 770 -35.11 12.23 -31.10
C ALA A 770 -35.47 12.15 -32.60
N ALA A 771 -36.17 11.08 -33.02
CA ALA A 771 -36.68 10.95 -34.39
C ALA A 771 -37.77 12.00 -34.69
N LYS A 772 -38.72 12.22 -33.76
CA LYS A 772 -39.75 13.27 -33.88
C LYS A 772 -39.16 14.67 -33.97
N GLN A 773 -38.15 14.98 -33.16
CA GLN A 773 -37.48 16.29 -33.20
C GLN A 773 -36.78 16.53 -34.55
N ALA A 774 -36.09 15.51 -35.10
CA ALA A 774 -35.50 15.60 -36.43
C ALA A 774 -36.57 15.78 -37.54
N ALA A 775 -37.67 15.02 -37.50
CA ALA A 775 -38.76 15.16 -38.46
C ALA A 775 -39.42 16.55 -38.40
N ASN A 776 -39.65 17.08 -37.18
CA ASN A 776 -40.19 18.42 -36.98
C ASN A 776 -39.26 19.51 -37.54
N GLN A 777 -37.93 19.39 -37.36
CA GLN A 777 -36.99 20.35 -37.94
C GLN A 777 -37.09 20.41 -39.47
N VAL A 778 -37.16 19.27 -40.16
CA VAL A 778 -37.26 19.26 -41.64
C VAL A 778 -38.60 19.84 -42.11
N VAL A 779 -39.69 19.64 -41.35
CA VAL A 779 -40.99 20.30 -41.61
C VAL A 779 -40.88 21.82 -41.42
N GLU A 780 -40.19 22.31 -40.39
CA GLU A 780 -39.94 23.75 -40.19
C GLU A 780 -39.08 24.35 -41.30
N GLU A 781 -38.02 23.67 -41.73
CA GLU A 781 -37.18 24.11 -42.85
C GLU A 781 -37.94 24.17 -44.18
N ALA A 782 -38.87 23.23 -44.42
CA ALA A 782 -39.76 23.26 -45.58
C ALA A 782 -40.77 24.43 -45.50
N ALA A 783 -41.38 24.62 -44.33
CA ALA A 783 -42.31 25.72 -44.08
C ALA A 783 -41.64 27.10 -44.27
N GLY A 784 -40.43 27.28 -43.72
CA GLY A 784 -39.64 28.49 -43.88
C GLY A 784 -39.39 28.83 -45.34
N LYS A 785 -38.93 27.85 -46.14
CA LYS A 785 -38.69 28.02 -47.59
C LYS A 785 -39.96 28.43 -48.35
N GLN A 786 -41.12 27.85 -48.02
CA GLN A 786 -42.39 28.21 -48.68
C GLN A 786 -42.87 29.62 -48.30
N LYS A 787 -42.78 30.01 -47.02
CA LYS A 787 -43.10 31.39 -46.57
C LYS A 787 -42.16 32.43 -47.20
N ASP A 788 -40.89 32.09 -47.36
CA ASP A 788 -39.90 32.94 -48.03
C ASP A 788 -40.28 33.23 -49.49
N LEU A 789 -40.82 32.24 -50.21
CA LEU A 789 -41.33 32.42 -51.58
C LEU A 789 -42.58 33.30 -51.60
N ILE A 790 -43.55 33.06 -50.70
CA ILE A 790 -44.78 33.86 -50.57
C ILE A 790 -44.47 35.34 -50.26
N ASN A 791 -43.50 35.60 -49.37
CA ASN A 791 -43.15 36.96 -48.97
C ASN A 791 -42.45 37.75 -50.09
N LYS A 792 -41.61 37.07 -50.89
CA LYS A 792 -40.87 37.65 -52.03
C LYS A 792 -41.71 37.80 -53.31
N SER A 793 -42.93 37.25 -53.31
CA SER A 793 -43.94 37.44 -54.35
C SER A 793 -44.25 38.94 -54.56
N ASN A 794 -44.42 39.38 -55.81
CA ASN A 794 -44.60 40.78 -56.18
C ASN A 794 -46.00 41.14 -56.70
N ASN A 795 -46.84 40.17 -57.09
CA ASN A 795 -48.24 40.43 -57.49
C ASN A 795 -49.26 39.90 -56.47
N LEU A 796 -48.83 39.57 -55.25
CA LEU A 796 -49.70 39.33 -54.09
C LEU A 796 -49.78 40.58 -53.22
N SER A 797 -51.00 40.96 -52.83
CA SER A 797 -51.21 41.95 -51.77
C SER A 797 -50.76 41.41 -50.41
N ASP A 798 -50.54 42.31 -49.45
CA ASP A 798 -50.15 41.94 -48.08
C ASP A 798 -51.20 41.04 -47.39
N SER A 799 -52.48 41.15 -47.77
CA SER A 799 -53.53 40.25 -47.28
C SER A 799 -53.36 38.83 -47.85
N GLU A 800 -53.14 38.69 -49.15
CA GLU A 800 -52.96 37.38 -49.80
C GLU A 800 -51.66 36.71 -49.33
N LYS A 801 -50.57 37.47 -49.17
CA LYS A 801 -49.33 36.98 -48.55
C LYS A 801 -49.58 36.46 -47.14
N LYS A 802 -50.29 37.25 -46.31
CA LYS A 802 -50.64 36.86 -44.95
C LYS A 802 -51.49 35.59 -44.94
N ASP A 803 -52.48 35.47 -45.80
CA ASP A 803 -53.42 34.35 -45.78
C ASP A 803 -52.84 33.06 -46.40
N LEU A 804 -51.88 33.15 -47.33
CA LEU A 804 -51.06 32.02 -47.77
C LEU A 804 -50.02 31.61 -46.71
N ASN A 805 -49.39 32.57 -46.02
CA ASN A 805 -48.51 32.28 -44.87
C ASN A 805 -49.26 31.58 -43.73
N ASN A 806 -50.53 31.95 -43.50
CA ASN A 806 -51.43 31.28 -42.55
C ASN A 806 -51.76 29.84 -42.98
N GLN A 807 -51.93 29.58 -44.28
CA GLN A 807 -52.12 28.22 -44.80
C GLN A 807 -50.86 27.36 -44.64
N VAL A 808 -49.66 27.92 -44.90
CA VAL A 808 -48.40 27.22 -44.61
C VAL A 808 -48.26 26.93 -43.11
N GLU A 809 -48.62 27.86 -42.23
CA GLU A 809 -48.62 27.62 -40.78
C GLU A 809 -49.59 26.50 -40.39
N ALA A 810 -50.82 26.50 -40.90
CA ALA A 810 -51.81 25.45 -40.63
C ALA A 810 -51.33 24.07 -41.12
N ALA A 811 -50.74 23.98 -42.31
CA ALA A 811 -50.12 22.75 -42.81
C ALA A 811 -48.93 22.30 -41.95
N THR A 812 -48.10 23.24 -41.50
CA THR A 812 -46.95 22.99 -40.61
C THR A 812 -47.40 22.43 -39.25
N GLN A 813 -48.40 23.03 -38.62
CA GLN A 813 -48.94 22.57 -37.33
C GLN A 813 -49.65 21.23 -37.47
N THR A 814 -50.32 20.98 -38.60
CA THR A 814 -50.92 19.66 -38.92
C THR A 814 -49.85 18.58 -39.04
N ALA A 815 -48.75 18.86 -39.75
CA ALA A 815 -47.62 17.94 -39.89
C ALA A 815 -46.93 17.67 -38.53
N LYS A 816 -46.66 18.71 -37.74
CA LYS A 816 -46.12 18.59 -36.38
C LYS A 816 -47.05 17.79 -35.46
N GLY A 817 -48.37 17.98 -35.56
CA GLY A 817 -49.37 17.20 -34.83
C GLY A 817 -49.33 15.72 -35.19
N ALA A 818 -49.20 15.38 -36.47
CA ALA A 818 -49.06 14.00 -36.93
C ALA A 818 -47.74 13.35 -36.47
N ILE A 819 -46.63 14.11 -36.43
CA ILE A 819 -45.34 13.66 -35.90
C ILE A 819 -45.42 13.48 -34.38
N ALA A 820 -46.04 14.41 -33.64
CA ALA A 820 -46.24 14.30 -32.20
C ALA A 820 -47.09 13.08 -31.83
N ALA A 821 -48.13 12.77 -32.62
CA ALA A 821 -49.00 11.61 -32.44
C ALA A 821 -48.38 10.26 -32.86
N ALA A 822 -47.25 10.25 -33.59
CA ALA A 822 -46.60 9.01 -34.03
C ALA A 822 -46.11 8.17 -32.83
N THR A 823 -46.30 6.85 -32.91
CA THR A 823 -45.86 5.90 -31.87
C THR A 823 -44.61 5.10 -32.28
N THR A 824 -44.14 5.29 -33.52
CA THR A 824 -43.01 4.60 -34.16
C THR A 824 -42.27 5.53 -35.12
#